data_AF-A0ABC8U6U5-F1
#
_entry.id   AF-A0ABC8U6U5-F1
#
_cell.length_a   1.000
_cell.length_b   1.000
_cell.length_c   1.000
_cell.angle_alpha   90.00
_cell.angle_beta   90.00
_cell.angle_gamma   90.00
#
_symmetry.space_group_name_H-M   'P 1'
#
loop_
_entity.id
_entity.type
_entity.pdbx_description
1 polymer ?
#
loop_
_entity_poly.entity_id
_entity_poly.type
_entity_poly.pdbx_seq_one_letter_code
_entity_poly.pdbx_strand_id
1 'polypeptide(L)'
;MIQMDLFDKLKVWVLFMCLINQLGHGFYLPGSYPYIYDIGDFLSVKVNSLTSIDTEIPFSYYSLPFCLPREGVKDSTKNLGQLLMGDRIQNSPYRFKMYTNETEIFLCQTKPLSGEEFKVLKKRIDEMYQVNLILDNLPAIRYTRKEGFFLRWTGYPVGIKVQDVYYLFNHLKFNVLVHKYEDTNAARVMGTGDGAEVIPMVGKSGSEKPGYMVVGFEVVPCSIQHTAESLKNLKMYNTYPSAIKCDPTTVAMAIKENEPLAFTYEFSFVESDINYPHKYGIGDVLSVKVNSLTSIDTEIPFSYYSLPFCQPQEGVKDSAENLGELLMGDRIENSPYRFKMYTNETEIFLCQTKPLSGEEFKVLKKRIDEMYQVNLILDNLPAIRYTRKEGFFLRWTGYPVGIKVQDVYYLFNHLKFNVLVHKYEDTNAARVMGTGDGAEVIPMVGKSGSEKPGYMVVGFEVVPCSIQHTAESLKNLKMYNTYPSAIKCDPTTVAMAIKENEPLAFTYEFSFVESDIKWPSRWDAYLKMEGVKVHWFSILNSLMVTTFLAGIIVVIFLRTVRYEELNKEAQAQMNEELSGWKLVVGDVFHPPNNPSLFCVMVGDGVQILGMAVVTTLFAALGFSSPASRGTLVTGMLFFYLILGIAAGYVAVRLWKTISCGDHKGWVSVSLWVACFFPGIGFLILMTLNFLLWNSHSTRAIPFSLFVILILLWFFISVPLTLIGGCLGARAPHIQYPVRTNHVPREIPAQRYPSWLLLLGAGILPFGTLFVEIFFIMSSIWSGRVYYAFGFLFIVLTFLVVVCAEVSIVLTYRHLYMENWNWWWKSFFASGSVAIYVFLYSIKYLVFDLKSLSGPVSATLYLVYSLFIVLAIMLATGTVGFLSSFWFVHYLFSSVKLD
;
A
#
# COMPACT_ATOMS: atom_id res chain seq x y z
N MET A 1 21.76 37.32 -28.89
CA MET A 1 21.62 35.89 -29.22
C MET A 1 21.49 34.98 -27.98
N ILE A 2 22.16 35.29 -26.86
CA ILE A 2 22.14 34.49 -25.61
C ILE A 2 20.84 34.68 -24.78
N GLN A 3 20.16 35.82 -24.90
CA GLN A 3 18.92 36.11 -24.18
C GLN A 3 17.70 35.32 -24.71
N MET A 4 17.76 34.85 -25.96
CA MET A 4 16.71 33.99 -26.56
C MET A 4 16.83 32.53 -26.11
N ASP A 5 18.04 31.99 -25.96
CA ASP A 5 18.24 30.57 -25.64
C ASP A 5 17.87 30.22 -24.18
N LEU A 6 17.99 31.19 -23.25
CA LEU A 6 17.52 31.03 -21.87
C LEU A 6 16.00 31.11 -21.77
N PHE A 7 15.38 31.99 -22.58
CA PHE A 7 13.91 32.11 -22.66
C PHE A 7 13.28 30.89 -23.34
N ASP A 8 13.96 30.31 -24.33
CA ASP A 8 13.51 29.09 -24.99
C ASP A 8 13.70 27.86 -24.10
N LYS A 9 14.78 27.78 -23.30
CA LYS A 9 14.93 26.72 -22.28
C LYS A 9 13.93 26.86 -21.12
N LEU A 10 13.61 28.09 -20.70
CA LEU A 10 12.57 28.36 -19.71
C LEU A 10 11.17 28.05 -20.27
N LYS A 11 10.90 28.39 -21.55
CA LYS A 11 9.69 27.97 -22.25
C LYS A 11 9.60 26.47 -22.40
N VAL A 12 10.70 25.76 -22.66
CA VAL A 12 10.73 24.29 -22.70
C VAL A 12 10.45 23.70 -21.32
N TRP A 13 10.95 24.30 -20.24
CA TRP A 13 10.64 23.87 -18.87
C TRP A 13 9.19 24.16 -18.47
N VAL A 14 8.64 25.32 -18.86
CA VAL A 14 7.24 25.68 -18.66
C VAL A 14 6.33 24.83 -19.55
N LEU A 15 6.72 24.56 -20.81
CA LEU A 15 6.04 23.60 -21.68
C LEU A 15 6.11 22.20 -21.09
N PHE A 16 7.23 21.77 -20.53
CA PHE A 16 7.38 20.45 -19.92
C PHE A 16 6.51 20.33 -18.67
N MET A 17 6.44 21.37 -17.82
CA MET A 17 5.52 21.44 -16.67
C MET A 17 4.04 21.56 -17.10
N CYS A 18 3.74 22.23 -18.22
CA CYS A 18 2.41 22.27 -18.81
C CYS A 18 2.03 20.96 -19.52
N LEU A 19 2.98 20.25 -20.14
CA LEU A 19 2.80 18.93 -20.74
C LEU A 19 2.62 17.85 -19.67
N ILE A 20 3.30 17.95 -18.53
CA ILE A 20 3.06 17.10 -17.36
C ILE A 20 1.66 17.35 -16.78
N ASN A 21 1.19 18.62 -16.78
CA ASN A 21 -0.20 18.94 -16.42
C ASN A 21 -1.23 18.50 -17.48
N GLN A 22 -0.86 18.41 -18.76
CA GLN A 22 -1.71 17.90 -19.85
C GLN A 22 -1.68 16.37 -19.99
N LEU A 23 -0.67 15.69 -19.42
CA LEU A 23 -0.64 14.23 -19.24
C LEU A 23 -1.54 13.76 -18.08
N GLY A 24 -2.35 14.65 -17.51
CA GLY A 24 -3.48 14.36 -16.62
C GLY A 24 -4.65 13.62 -17.30
N HIS A 25 -4.39 12.85 -18.35
CA HIS A 25 -5.28 11.77 -18.79
C HIS A 25 -4.60 10.45 -18.44
N GLY A 26 -5.12 9.81 -17.40
CA GLY A 26 -4.54 8.66 -16.73
C GLY A 26 -4.03 7.58 -17.68
N PHE A 27 -2.71 7.37 -17.66
CA PHE A 27 -2.11 6.17 -18.21
C PHE A 27 -2.47 4.99 -17.29
N TYR A 28 -3.25 4.06 -17.82
CA TYR A 28 -3.91 2.97 -17.09
C TYR A 28 -2.97 1.77 -16.90
N LEU A 29 -2.82 1.33 -15.64
CA LEU A 29 -2.12 0.09 -15.28
C LEU A 29 -3.15 -1.06 -15.19
N PRO A 30 -2.97 -2.15 -15.97
CA PRO A 30 -3.93 -3.25 -16.04
C PRO A 30 -4.04 -3.99 -14.70
N GLY A 31 -5.28 -4.15 -14.22
CA GLY A 31 -5.61 -4.83 -12.95
C GLY A 31 -6.35 -3.96 -11.93
N SER A 32 -6.60 -2.69 -12.23
CA SER A 32 -7.33 -1.74 -11.38
C SER A 32 -8.79 -1.48 -11.81
N TYR A 33 -9.19 -1.98 -12.99
CA TYR A 33 -10.58 -1.98 -13.45
C TYR A 33 -10.98 -3.39 -13.89
N PRO A 34 -12.25 -3.79 -13.69
CA PRO A 34 -12.79 -5.04 -14.25
C PRO A 34 -12.66 -5.03 -15.78
N TYR A 35 -12.24 -6.16 -16.36
CA TYR A 35 -12.15 -6.30 -17.81
C TYR A 35 -13.56 -6.49 -18.39
N ILE A 36 -13.90 -5.71 -19.40
CA ILE A 36 -15.18 -5.81 -20.09
C ILE A 36 -15.00 -6.76 -21.27
N TYR A 37 -15.77 -7.84 -21.28
CA TYR A 37 -15.77 -8.83 -22.36
C TYR A 37 -16.94 -8.59 -23.30
N ASP A 38 -16.70 -8.70 -24.60
CA ASP A 38 -17.76 -8.72 -25.60
C ASP A 38 -18.30 -10.17 -25.75
N ILE A 39 -19.55 -10.30 -26.21
CA ILE A 39 -20.15 -11.61 -26.49
C ILE A 39 -19.27 -12.38 -27.49
N GLY A 40 -18.84 -13.58 -27.11
CA GLY A 40 -17.97 -14.44 -27.91
C GLY A 40 -16.48 -14.37 -27.60
N ASP A 41 -16.02 -13.45 -26.74
CA ASP A 41 -14.63 -13.38 -26.30
C ASP A 41 -14.20 -14.65 -25.55
N PHE A 42 -12.94 -15.06 -25.70
CA PHE A 42 -12.41 -16.24 -25.03
C PHE A 42 -12.02 -15.93 -23.57
N LEU A 43 -12.67 -16.60 -22.64
CA LEU A 43 -12.33 -16.65 -21.23
C LEU A 43 -11.46 -17.86 -20.94
N SER A 44 -10.26 -17.63 -20.41
CA SER A 44 -9.31 -18.67 -20.03
C SER A 44 -9.23 -18.82 -18.50
N VAL A 45 -9.54 -20.00 -17.99
CA VAL A 45 -9.34 -20.30 -16.56
C VAL A 45 -7.86 -20.58 -16.31
N LYS A 46 -7.38 -20.14 -15.16
CA LYS A 46 -6.03 -20.43 -14.65
C LYS A 46 -6.15 -21.35 -13.44
N VAL A 47 -5.13 -22.16 -13.21
CA VAL A 47 -5.01 -23.03 -12.03
C VAL A 47 -3.95 -22.46 -11.11
N ASN A 48 -4.16 -22.49 -9.80
CA ASN A 48 -3.14 -22.19 -8.80
C ASN A 48 -2.64 -23.49 -8.14
N SER A 49 -1.66 -23.38 -7.25
CA SER A 49 -1.15 -24.49 -6.44
C SER A 49 -2.28 -25.18 -5.65
N LEU A 50 -2.15 -26.50 -5.49
CA LEU A 50 -2.99 -27.34 -4.65
C LEU A 50 -2.71 -27.04 -3.18
N THR A 51 -3.76 -26.77 -2.41
CA THR A 51 -3.66 -26.44 -0.97
C THR A 51 -4.47 -27.43 -0.15
N SER A 52 -4.00 -27.81 1.02
CA SER A 52 -4.68 -28.75 1.92
C SER A 52 -5.19 -28.03 3.17
N ILE A 53 -6.29 -28.53 3.75
CA ILE A 53 -6.78 -28.05 5.05
C ILE A 53 -5.93 -28.64 6.20
N ASP A 54 -5.41 -29.85 6.01
CA ASP A 54 -4.71 -30.62 7.05
C ASP A 54 -3.19 -30.41 7.02
N THR A 55 -2.63 -29.93 5.90
CA THR A 55 -1.19 -29.75 5.71
C THR A 55 -0.86 -28.42 5.04
N GLU A 56 0.20 -27.74 5.53
CA GLU A 56 0.60 -26.40 5.08
C GLU A 56 1.46 -26.38 3.80
N ILE A 57 1.67 -27.52 3.14
CA ILE A 57 2.60 -27.64 2.00
C ILE A 57 1.84 -27.56 0.67
N PRO A 58 2.02 -26.51 -0.17
CA PRO A 58 1.38 -26.43 -1.47
C PRO A 58 2.08 -27.30 -2.52
N PHE A 59 1.31 -27.96 -3.39
CA PHE A 59 1.84 -28.72 -4.53
C PHE A 59 1.41 -28.12 -5.87
N SER A 60 2.20 -28.27 -6.94
CA SER A 60 1.81 -27.78 -8.27
C SER A 60 0.57 -28.54 -8.77
N TYR A 61 -0.35 -27.86 -9.48
CA TYR A 61 -1.53 -28.50 -10.07
C TYR A 61 -1.18 -29.72 -10.94
N TYR A 62 -0.21 -29.57 -11.85
CA TYR A 62 0.25 -30.64 -12.74
C TYR A 62 1.17 -31.68 -12.06
N SER A 63 1.33 -31.64 -10.74
CA SER A 63 1.94 -32.75 -9.99
C SER A 63 1.01 -33.96 -9.91
N LEU A 64 -0.29 -33.75 -10.10
CA LEU A 64 -1.29 -34.79 -10.31
C LEU A 64 -1.54 -35.02 -11.80
N PRO A 65 -2.01 -36.22 -12.20
CA PRO A 65 -2.23 -36.59 -13.61
C PRO A 65 -3.48 -35.91 -14.20
N PHE A 66 -3.52 -34.58 -14.20
CA PHE A 66 -4.54 -33.77 -14.87
C PHE A 66 -4.20 -33.51 -16.35
N CYS A 67 -5.19 -33.05 -17.11
CA CYS A 67 -5.03 -32.74 -18.53
C CYS A 67 -4.06 -31.57 -18.78
N LEU A 68 -3.05 -31.79 -19.61
CA LEU A 68 -2.12 -30.75 -20.05
C LEU A 68 -2.75 -29.89 -21.16
N PRO A 69 -2.53 -28.56 -21.16
CA PRO A 69 -2.98 -27.68 -22.24
C PRO A 69 -2.17 -27.92 -23.53
N ARG A 70 -2.82 -27.73 -24.70
CA ARG A 70 -2.17 -27.96 -26.03
C ARG A 70 -0.92 -27.10 -26.26
N GLU A 71 -0.85 -25.92 -25.66
CA GLU A 71 0.26 -24.96 -25.81
C GLU A 71 1.41 -25.21 -24.83
N GLY A 72 1.34 -26.27 -24.02
CA GLY A 72 2.25 -26.48 -22.90
C GLY A 72 1.91 -25.62 -21.68
N VAL A 73 2.46 -26.02 -20.53
CA VAL A 73 2.27 -25.33 -19.26
C VAL A 73 3.08 -24.04 -19.26
N LYS A 74 2.39 -22.91 -19.13
CA LYS A 74 2.96 -21.56 -19.03
C LYS A 74 2.63 -21.02 -17.63
N ASP A 75 3.68 -20.67 -16.88
CA ASP A 75 3.53 -19.96 -15.60
C ASP A 75 3.15 -18.50 -15.86
N SER A 76 2.18 -18.00 -15.11
CA SER A 76 1.63 -16.65 -15.21
C SER A 76 1.70 -15.88 -13.89
N THR A 77 2.54 -16.34 -12.95
CA THR A 77 2.84 -15.65 -11.70
C THR A 77 3.34 -14.24 -11.98
N LYS A 78 2.57 -13.23 -11.55
CA LYS A 78 2.84 -11.82 -11.87
C LYS A 78 3.63 -11.07 -10.80
N ASN A 79 3.76 -11.61 -9.58
CA ASN A 79 4.46 -10.94 -8.49
C ASN A 79 5.40 -11.87 -7.67
N LEU A 80 6.40 -11.27 -7.03
CA LEU A 80 7.43 -11.97 -6.25
C LEU A 80 6.88 -12.56 -4.94
N GLY A 81 5.85 -11.94 -4.35
CA GLY A 81 5.22 -12.41 -3.11
C GLY A 81 4.46 -13.74 -3.28
N GLN A 82 3.68 -13.87 -4.36
CA GLN A 82 2.97 -15.10 -4.75
C GLN A 82 3.96 -16.24 -5.01
N LEU A 83 5.07 -15.95 -5.71
CA LEU A 83 6.11 -16.94 -5.96
C LEU A 83 6.75 -17.47 -4.66
N LEU A 84 6.96 -16.59 -3.66
CA LEU A 84 7.54 -16.95 -2.37
C LEU A 84 6.55 -17.64 -1.42
N MET A 85 5.25 -17.36 -1.55
CA MET A 85 4.17 -18.07 -0.87
C MET A 85 3.88 -19.47 -1.46
N GLY A 86 4.56 -19.84 -2.56
CA GLY A 86 4.36 -21.11 -3.24
C GLY A 86 3.17 -21.13 -4.19
N ASP A 87 2.55 -19.98 -4.47
CA ASP A 87 1.51 -19.83 -5.49
C ASP A 87 2.14 -19.92 -6.88
N ARG A 88 1.68 -20.91 -7.67
CA ARG A 88 2.06 -21.11 -9.06
C ARG A 88 0.81 -21.05 -9.93
N ILE A 89 0.47 -19.84 -10.39
CA ILE A 89 -0.64 -19.64 -11.31
C ILE A 89 -0.23 -20.08 -12.71
N GLN A 90 -0.79 -21.19 -13.18
CA GLN A 90 -0.52 -21.79 -14.48
C GLN A 90 -1.73 -21.65 -15.40
N ASN A 91 -1.48 -21.62 -16.71
CA ASN A 91 -2.57 -21.76 -17.68
C ASN A 91 -3.23 -23.14 -17.54
N SER A 92 -4.55 -23.18 -17.72
CA SER A 92 -5.33 -24.42 -17.71
C SER A 92 -5.87 -24.74 -19.11
N PRO A 93 -6.25 -26.00 -19.37
CA PRO A 93 -6.96 -26.38 -20.58
C PRO A 93 -8.43 -25.93 -20.63
N TYR A 94 -8.98 -25.29 -19.58
CA TYR A 94 -10.37 -24.84 -19.57
C TYR A 94 -10.48 -23.47 -20.25
N ARG A 95 -11.23 -23.41 -21.35
CA ARG A 95 -11.50 -22.19 -22.11
C ARG A 95 -12.94 -22.18 -22.58
N PHE A 96 -13.58 -21.03 -22.57
CA PHE A 96 -14.96 -20.90 -23.03
C PHE A 96 -15.21 -19.54 -23.64
N LYS A 97 -16.32 -19.40 -24.38
CA LYS A 97 -16.71 -18.15 -25.03
C LYS A 97 -17.71 -17.39 -24.18
N MET A 98 -17.51 -16.09 -24.03
CA MET A 98 -18.37 -15.22 -23.23
C MET A 98 -19.82 -15.30 -23.70
N TYR A 99 -20.73 -15.52 -22.74
CA TYR A 99 -22.19 -15.57 -22.94
C TYR A 99 -22.69 -16.66 -23.91
N THR A 100 -21.91 -17.72 -24.15
CA THR A 100 -22.29 -18.85 -25.02
C THR A 100 -22.27 -20.15 -24.22
N ASN A 101 -23.38 -20.58 -23.63
CA ASN A 101 -23.42 -21.81 -22.83
C ASN A 101 -23.03 -23.03 -23.68
N GLU A 102 -22.03 -23.80 -23.23
CA GLU A 102 -21.67 -25.09 -23.81
C GLU A 102 -21.64 -26.15 -22.71
N THR A 103 -22.27 -27.27 -23.00
CA THR A 103 -22.37 -28.40 -22.08
C THR A 103 -21.49 -29.54 -22.56
N GLU A 104 -21.05 -30.38 -21.62
CA GLU A 104 -20.52 -31.72 -21.91
C GLU A 104 -19.28 -31.72 -22.81
N ILE A 105 -18.32 -30.86 -22.54
CA ILE A 105 -17.10 -30.75 -23.34
C ILE A 105 -16.05 -31.75 -22.84
N PHE A 106 -15.49 -32.53 -23.77
CA PHE A 106 -14.38 -33.43 -23.49
C PHE A 106 -13.03 -32.70 -23.43
N LEU A 107 -12.27 -32.84 -22.33
CA LEU A 107 -10.89 -32.32 -22.26
C LEU A 107 -9.89 -33.33 -22.79
N CYS A 108 -9.68 -34.41 -22.04
CA CYS A 108 -8.64 -35.38 -22.35
C CYS A 108 -8.87 -36.70 -21.64
N GLN A 109 -8.16 -37.71 -22.14
CA GLN A 109 -7.97 -38.99 -21.47
C GLN A 109 -6.49 -39.14 -21.11
N THR A 110 -6.21 -39.45 -19.85
CA THR A 110 -4.84 -39.67 -19.39
C THR A 110 -4.31 -41.02 -19.85
N LYS A 111 -2.99 -41.22 -19.73
CA LYS A 111 -2.41 -42.56 -19.81
C LYS A 111 -2.89 -43.40 -18.60
N PRO A 112 -2.84 -44.74 -18.70
CA PRO A 112 -3.06 -45.62 -17.55
C PRO A 112 -2.19 -45.19 -16.37
N LEU A 113 -2.81 -45.02 -15.21
CA LEU A 113 -2.14 -44.57 -13.99
C LEU A 113 -1.02 -45.53 -13.57
N SER A 114 0.19 -44.99 -13.35
CA SER A 114 1.28 -45.75 -12.73
C SER A 114 0.98 -46.06 -11.26
N GLY A 115 1.54 -47.15 -10.73
CA GLY A 115 1.38 -47.51 -9.31
C GLY A 115 1.91 -46.45 -8.34
N GLU A 116 2.90 -45.64 -8.74
CA GLU A 116 3.36 -44.49 -7.94
C GLU A 116 2.39 -43.31 -8.02
N GLU A 117 1.89 -42.97 -9.21
CA GLU A 117 0.91 -41.90 -9.41
C GLU A 117 -0.39 -42.18 -8.65
N PHE A 118 -0.82 -43.45 -8.64
CA PHE A 118 -1.98 -43.90 -7.88
C PHE A 118 -1.79 -43.74 -6.37
N LYS A 119 -0.60 -44.06 -5.85
CA LYS A 119 -0.26 -43.86 -4.43
C LYS A 119 -0.24 -42.37 -4.06
N VAL A 120 0.35 -41.53 -4.89
CA VAL A 120 0.39 -40.07 -4.69
C VAL A 120 -1.03 -39.51 -4.69
N LEU A 121 -1.86 -39.90 -5.67
CA LEU A 121 -3.24 -39.43 -5.77
C LEU A 121 -4.08 -39.82 -4.56
N LYS A 122 -3.97 -41.08 -4.08
CA LYS A 122 -4.62 -41.53 -2.84
C LYS A 122 -4.20 -40.69 -1.64
N LYS A 123 -2.89 -40.49 -1.48
CA LYS A 123 -2.33 -39.68 -0.39
C LYS A 123 -2.86 -38.25 -0.41
N ARG A 124 -2.98 -37.61 -1.60
CA ARG A 124 -3.55 -36.26 -1.71
C ARG A 124 -5.04 -36.18 -1.41
N ILE A 125 -5.79 -37.25 -1.69
CA ILE A 125 -7.20 -37.33 -1.31
C ILE A 125 -7.35 -37.49 0.21
N ASP A 126 -6.52 -38.35 0.84
CA ASP A 126 -6.51 -38.52 2.30
C ASP A 126 -6.10 -37.22 3.03
N GLU A 127 -5.15 -36.47 2.48
CA GLU A 127 -4.70 -35.17 3.01
C GLU A 127 -5.63 -34.00 2.60
N MET A 128 -6.83 -34.25 2.05
CA MET A 128 -7.83 -33.23 1.73
C MET A 128 -7.34 -32.06 0.85
N TYR A 129 -6.49 -32.36 -0.14
CA TYR A 129 -6.01 -31.33 -1.08
C TYR A 129 -7.14 -30.78 -1.96
N GLN A 130 -7.10 -29.47 -2.16
CA GLN A 130 -8.03 -28.68 -2.95
C GLN A 130 -7.35 -28.08 -4.18
N VAL A 131 -8.07 -28.09 -5.29
CA VAL A 131 -7.74 -27.45 -6.54
C VAL A 131 -8.28 -26.03 -6.52
N ASN A 132 -7.39 -25.06 -6.63
CA ASN A 132 -7.73 -23.65 -6.74
C ASN A 132 -7.73 -23.21 -8.20
N LEU A 133 -8.89 -22.75 -8.70
CA LEU A 133 -9.04 -22.21 -10.04
C LEU A 133 -9.28 -20.70 -9.97
N ILE A 134 -8.84 -19.97 -10.99
CA ILE A 134 -8.92 -18.51 -11.07
C ILE A 134 -9.44 -18.12 -12.46
N LEU A 135 -10.46 -17.27 -12.51
CA LEU A 135 -10.99 -16.68 -13.74
C LEU A 135 -11.08 -15.16 -13.54
N ASP A 136 -10.45 -14.38 -14.41
CA ASP A 136 -10.43 -12.90 -14.31
C ASP A 136 -10.00 -12.35 -12.93
N ASN A 137 -8.99 -13.00 -12.31
CA ASN A 137 -8.53 -12.75 -10.92
C ASN A 137 -9.54 -13.10 -9.81
N LEU A 138 -10.68 -13.70 -10.13
CA LEU A 138 -11.63 -14.23 -9.16
C LEU A 138 -11.37 -15.72 -8.89
N PRO A 139 -11.30 -16.16 -7.62
CA PRO A 139 -11.15 -17.57 -7.28
C PRO A 139 -12.46 -18.32 -7.51
N ALA A 140 -12.37 -19.58 -7.94
CA ALA A 140 -13.52 -20.47 -8.03
C ALA A 140 -14.06 -20.78 -6.63
N ILE A 141 -15.37 -20.74 -6.48
CA ILE A 141 -16.05 -20.98 -5.21
C ILE A 141 -16.95 -22.21 -5.33
N ARG A 142 -16.97 -23.06 -4.30
CA ARG A 142 -17.91 -24.17 -4.19
C ARG A 142 -18.76 -24.04 -2.93
N TYR A 143 -20.06 -24.30 -3.08
CA TYR A 143 -20.99 -24.38 -1.96
C TYR A 143 -21.27 -25.85 -1.61
N THR A 144 -21.25 -26.19 -0.32
CA THR A 144 -21.68 -27.50 0.18
C THR A 144 -22.73 -27.33 1.27
N ARG A 145 -23.77 -28.16 1.23
CA ARG A 145 -24.87 -28.14 2.20
C ARG A 145 -24.54 -29.06 3.38
N LYS A 146 -24.53 -28.53 4.60
CA LYS A 146 -24.41 -29.32 5.84
C LYS A 146 -25.42 -28.80 6.86
N GLU A 147 -26.31 -29.68 7.34
CA GLU A 147 -27.28 -29.39 8.42
C GLU A 147 -28.10 -28.09 8.24
N GLY A 148 -28.49 -27.77 6.99
CA GLY A 148 -29.32 -26.60 6.68
C GLY A 148 -28.54 -25.30 6.39
N PHE A 149 -27.21 -25.29 6.49
CA PHE A 149 -26.36 -24.15 6.12
C PHE A 149 -25.52 -24.46 4.86
N PHE A 150 -25.20 -23.42 4.07
CA PHE A 150 -24.27 -23.52 2.94
C PHE A 150 -22.87 -23.10 3.38
N LEU A 151 -21.91 -24.03 3.38
CA LEU A 151 -20.50 -23.72 3.58
C LEU A 151 -19.86 -23.34 2.25
N ARG A 152 -19.20 -22.18 2.23
CA ARG A 152 -18.44 -21.66 1.10
C ARG A 152 -16.99 -22.11 1.18
N TRP A 153 -16.50 -22.74 0.12
CA TRP A 153 -15.11 -23.18 -0.03
C TRP A 153 -14.47 -22.49 -1.23
N THR A 154 -13.19 -22.17 -1.13
CA THR A 154 -12.36 -21.77 -2.27
C THR A 154 -11.84 -23.02 -2.96
N GLY A 155 -12.08 -23.14 -4.26
CA GLY A 155 -11.70 -24.32 -5.03
C GLY A 155 -12.56 -25.56 -4.76
N TYR A 156 -12.08 -26.71 -5.19
CA TYR A 156 -12.75 -28.01 -5.00
C TYR A 156 -11.75 -29.10 -4.59
N PRO A 157 -12.12 -30.07 -3.74
CA PRO A 157 -11.24 -31.16 -3.35
C PRO A 157 -10.90 -32.03 -4.56
N VAL A 158 -9.69 -32.59 -4.60
CA VAL A 158 -9.26 -33.49 -5.68
C VAL A 158 -10.18 -34.72 -5.79
N GLY A 159 -10.59 -35.28 -4.65
CA GLY A 159 -11.44 -36.45 -4.58
C GLY A 159 -12.03 -36.65 -3.18
N ILE A 160 -12.73 -37.77 -2.98
CA ILE A 160 -13.30 -38.15 -1.69
C ILE A 160 -13.11 -39.65 -1.43
N LYS A 161 -12.96 -40.03 -0.16
CA LYS A 161 -12.91 -41.40 0.30
C LYS A 161 -14.25 -41.79 0.95
N VAL A 162 -14.92 -42.81 0.40
CA VAL A 162 -16.21 -43.33 0.92
C VAL A 162 -16.09 -44.84 1.08
N GLN A 163 -16.35 -45.36 2.28
CA GLN A 163 -16.31 -46.80 2.60
C GLN A 163 -15.00 -47.49 2.11
N ASP A 164 -13.86 -46.82 2.33
CA ASP A 164 -12.51 -47.26 1.95
C ASP A 164 -12.21 -47.33 0.44
N VAL A 165 -13.12 -46.82 -0.41
CA VAL A 165 -12.92 -46.63 -1.84
C VAL A 165 -12.67 -45.15 -2.14
N TYR A 166 -11.72 -44.87 -3.02
CA TYR A 166 -11.31 -43.52 -3.42
C TYR A 166 -11.99 -43.13 -4.74
N TYR A 167 -12.54 -41.92 -4.77
CA TYR A 167 -13.26 -41.38 -5.91
C TYR A 167 -12.66 -40.04 -6.33
N LEU A 168 -12.52 -39.81 -7.63
CA LEU A 168 -11.98 -38.58 -8.21
C LEU A 168 -13.11 -37.70 -8.76
N PHE A 169 -12.98 -36.39 -8.60
CA PHE A 169 -13.83 -35.43 -9.31
C PHE A 169 -13.23 -35.13 -10.68
N ASN A 170 -13.78 -35.76 -11.71
CA ASN A 170 -13.27 -35.70 -13.09
C ASN A 170 -14.15 -34.86 -14.02
N HIS A 171 -15.37 -34.49 -13.59
CA HIS A 171 -16.25 -33.60 -14.30
C HIS A 171 -16.45 -32.30 -13.51
N LEU A 172 -16.27 -31.15 -14.14
CA LEU A 172 -16.47 -29.85 -13.52
C LEU A 172 -17.57 -29.06 -14.23
N LYS A 173 -18.58 -28.64 -13.47
CA LYS A 173 -19.56 -27.66 -13.93
C LYS A 173 -19.14 -26.29 -13.42
N PHE A 174 -18.92 -25.34 -14.33
CA PHE A 174 -18.61 -23.95 -14.00
C PHE A 174 -19.86 -23.08 -14.12
N ASN A 175 -20.18 -22.30 -13.08
CA ASN A 175 -21.14 -21.21 -13.22
C ASN A 175 -20.37 -19.90 -13.20
N VAL A 176 -20.42 -19.16 -14.31
CA VAL A 176 -19.76 -17.87 -14.44
C VAL A 176 -20.82 -16.79 -14.24
N LEU A 177 -20.67 -16.05 -13.15
CA LEU A 177 -21.57 -14.97 -12.78
C LEU A 177 -21.15 -13.73 -13.53
N VAL A 178 -22.04 -13.21 -14.37
CA VAL A 178 -21.77 -12.07 -15.25
C VAL A 178 -22.72 -10.91 -14.98
N HIS A 179 -22.21 -9.69 -15.08
CA HIS A 179 -22.97 -8.46 -14.94
C HIS A 179 -22.94 -7.68 -16.24
N LYS A 180 -24.10 -7.15 -16.65
CA LYS A 180 -24.24 -6.34 -17.85
C LYS A 180 -23.81 -4.90 -17.55
N TYR A 181 -22.82 -4.40 -18.27
CA TYR A 181 -22.34 -3.03 -18.13
C TYR A 181 -23.02 -2.14 -19.19
N GLU A 182 -23.93 -1.27 -18.77
CA GLU A 182 -24.55 -0.25 -19.61
C GLU A 182 -23.92 1.11 -19.29
N ASP A 183 -23.09 1.61 -20.21
CA ASP A 183 -22.43 2.89 -20.06
C ASP A 183 -23.21 3.92 -20.90
N THR A 184 -24.01 4.77 -20.26
CA THR A 184 -24.72 5.84 -20.99
C THR A 184 -23.90 7.11 -21.16
N ASN A 185 -22.62 7.21 -20.74
CA ASN A 185 -21.84 8.45 -20.98
C ASN A 185 -20.29 8.39 -20.83
N ALA A 186 -19.62 7.23 -20.81
CA ALA A 186 -18.15 7.22 -20.87
C ALA A 186 -17.63 6.98 -22.30
N ALA A 187 -16.87 7.93 -22.83
CA ALA A 187 -16.16 7.77 -24.09
C ALA A 187 -15.15 6.60 -23.99
N ARG A 188 -15.36 5.55 -24.78
CA ARG A 188 -14.40 4.47 -25.02
C ARG A 188 -13.12 5.05 -25.64
N VAL A 189 -12.03 5.10 -24.89
CA VAL A 189 -10.67 5.29 -25.46
C VAL A 189 -10.09 3.91 -25.75
N MET A 190 -10.27 3.43 -26.98
CA MET A 190 -9.51 2.30 -27.52
C MET A 190 -8.18 2.83 -28.07
N GLY A 191 -7.08 2.50 -27.39
CA GLY A 191 -5.74 2.69 -27.95
C GLY A 191 -5.43 1.58 -28.95
N THR A 192 -5.63 1.84 -30.25
CA THR A 192 -4.99 1.06 -31.30
C THR A 192 -3.63 1.66 -31.59
N GLY A 193 -2.57 0.90 -31.31
CA GLY A 193 -1.22 1.24 -31.74
C GLY A 193 -1.13 1.17 -33.25
N ASP A 194 -1.32 2.31 -33.91
CA ASP A 194 -0.60 2.74 -35.10
C ASP A 194 -0.98 4.21 -35.35
N GLY A 195 0.04 5.06 -35.49
CA GLY A 195 -0.15 6.49 -35.64
C GLY A 195 -0.75 6.87 -36.98
N ALA A 196 -2.04 7.20 -37.02
CA ALA A 196 -2.65 8.28 -37.81
C ALA A 196 -4.18 8.36 -37.55
N GLU A 197 -4.64 9.60 -37.33
CA GLU A 197 -5.95 10.27 -37.49
C GLU A 197 -7.29 9.49 -37.52
N VAL A 198 -8.34 10.10 -36.94
CA VAL A 198 -9.49 10.77 -37.63
C VAL A 198 -10.61 11.01 -36.60
N ILE A 199 -11.09 12.25 -36.50
CA ILE A 199 -12.32 12.61 -35.76
C ILE A 199 -13.53 12.21 -36.61
N PRO A 200 -14.45 11.33 -36.17
CA PRO A 200 -15.72 11.20 -36.85
C PRO A 200 -16.66 12.31 -36.38
N MET A 201 -17.12 13.12 -37.33
CA MET A 201 -18.30 13.94 -37.16
C MET A 201 -19.53 13.04 -36.95
N VAL A 202 -20.43 13.54 -36.08
CA VAL A 202 -21.84 13.20 -35.93
C VAL A 202 -22.41 12.30 -37.05
N GLY A 203 -22.84 11.09 -36.70
CA GLY A 203 -23.81 10.34 -37.50
C GLY A 203 -23.67 8.81 -37.47
N LYS A 204 -24.42 8.17 -36.57
CA LYS A 204 -25.43 7.12 -36.85
C LYS A 204 -25.64 6.25 -35.61
N SER A 205 -26.91 6.11 -35.24
CA SER A 205 -27.42 5.07 -34.33
C SER A 205 -26.98 3.70 -34.86
N GLY A 206 -25.94 3.14 -34.26
CA GLY A 206 -25.59 1.73 -34.31
C GLY A 206 -25.80 1.19 -32.90
N SER A 207 -26.52 0.07 -32.78
CA SER A 207 -26.75 -0.62 -31.52
C SER A 207 -25.40 -0.94 -30.85
N GLU A 208 -25.03 -0.20 -29.81
CA GLU A 208 -23.92 -0.58 -28.95
C GLU A 208 -24.27 -1.91 -28.29
N LYS A 209 -23.48 -2.94 -28.60
CA LYS A 209 -23.63 -4.25 -27.96
C LYS A 209 -23.24 -4.08 -26.49
N PRO A 210 -24.04 -4.61 -25.55
CA PRO A 210 -23.71 -4.54 -24.14
C PRO A 210 -22.43 -5.33 -23.86
N GLY A 211 -21.51 -4.71 -23.12
CA GLY A 211 -20.33 -5.39 -22.58
C GLY A 211 -20.69 -6.13 -21.29
N TYR A 212 -20.05 -7.25 -21.02
CA TYR A 212 -20.29 -8.06 -19.82
C TYR A 212 -19.04 -8.17 -18.98
N MET A 213 -19.18 -8.00 -17.67
CA MET A 213 -18.11 -8.17 -16.68
C MET A 213 -18.30 -9.51 -15.96
N VAL A 214 -17.21 -10.21 -15.68
CA VAL A 214 -17.23 -11.40 -14.82
C VAL A 214 -17.14 -10.93 -13.36
N VAL A 215 -18.14 -11.26 -12.55
CA VAL A 215 -18.25 -10.81 -11.15
C VAL A 215 -18.21 -11.95 -10.15
N GLY A 216 -18.34 -13.20 -10.61
CA GLY A 216 -18.17 -14.37 -9.78
C GLY A 216 -17.88 -15.63 -10.60
N PHE A 217 -17.27 -16.60 -9.93
CA PHE A 217 -16.87 -17.85 -10.56
C PHE A 217 -17.14 -19.00 -9.58
N GLU A 218 -18.08 -19.87 -9.92
CA GLU A 218 -18.45 -21.02 -9.11
C GLU A 218 -18.08 -22.33 -9.81
N VAL A 219 -17.78 -23.35 -9.01
CA VAL A 219 -17.45 -24.70 -9.49
C VAL A 219 -18.25 -25.74 -8.73
N VAL A 220 -18.90 -26.63 -9.47
CA VAL A 220 -19.59 -27.82 -8.96
C VAL A 220 -18.84 -29.06 -9.47
N PRO A 221 -18.08 -29.75 -8.60
CA PRO A 221 -17.34 -30.94 -8.97
C PRO A 221 -18.22 -32.20 -8.90
N CYS A 222 -18.13 -33.06 -9.92
CA CYS A 222 -18.83 -34.33 -10.01
C CYS A 222 -17.90 -35.48 -10.39
N SER A 223 -18.22 -36.69 -9.90
CA SER A 223 -17.48 -37.92 -10.19
C SER A 223 -18.32 -38.79 -11.12
N ILE A 224 -17.90 -38.93 -12.38
CA ILE A 224 -18.66 -39.60 -13.46
C ILE A 224 -17.82 -40.68 -14.12
N GLN A 225 -18.33 -41.91 -14.14
CA GLN A 225 -17.68 -43.02 -14.83
C GLN A 225 -17.99 -42.96 -16.34
N HIS A 226 -16.96 -42.75 -17.16
CA HIS A 226 -17.08 -42.75 -18.63
C HIS A 226 -16.88 -44.16 -19.19
N THR A 227 -17.74 -44.60 -20.13
CA THR A 227 -17.60 -45.91 -20.78
C THR A 227 -16.61 -45.86 -21.94
N ALA A 228 -15.86 -46.95 -22.18
CA ALA A 228 -14.83 -47.00 -23.23
C ALA A 228 -15.38 -46.75 -24.66
N GLU A 229 -16.66 -47.05 -24.92
CA GLU A 229 -17.33 -46.79 -26.20
C GLU A 229 -17.58 -45.29 -26.43
N SER A 230 -17.92 -44.55 -25.38
CA SER A 230 -18.22 -43.11 -25.43
C SER A 230 -16.98 -42.23 -25.67
N LEU A 231 -15.79 -42.73 -25.37
CA LEU A 231 -14.52 -42.01 -25.48
C LEU A 231 -13.83 -42.21 -26.85
N LYS A 232 -14.37 -43.09 -27.69
CA LYS A 232 -13.76 -43.48 -28.97
C LYS A 232 -13.83 -42.32 -29.97
N ASN A 233 -12.67 -41.88 -30.48
CA ASN A 233 -12.50 -40.80 -31.47
C ASN A 233 -12.80 -39.36 -31.00
N LEU A 234 -12.94 -39.09 -29.69
CA LEU A 234 -13.11 -37.72 -29.19
C LEU A 234 -11.77 -36.97 -29.13
N LYS A 235 -11.76 -35.74 -29.67
CA LYS A 235 -10.65 -34.79 -29.52
C LYS A 235 -11.01 -33.75 -28.46
N MET A 236 -9.99 -33.15 -27.83
CA MET A 236 -10.17 -32.09 -26.85
C MET A 236 -11.04 -30.95 -27.42
N TYR A 237 -12.05 -30.52 -26.65
CA TYR A 237 -13.13 -29.59 -26.97
C TYR A 237 -14.27 -30.12 -27.84
N ASN A 238 -14.34 -31.43 -28.09
CA ASN A 238 -15.52 -32.03 -28.71
C ASN A 238 -16.65 -32.15 -27.68
N THR A 239 -17.89 -31.98 -28.13
CA THR A 239 -19.09 -32.30 -27.33
C THR A 239 -19.15 -33.80 -27.09
N TYR A 240 -19.37 -34.19 -25.84
CA TYR A 240 -19.52 -35.56 -25.39
C TYR A 240 -20.94 -36.05 -25.76
N PRO A 241 -21.09 -37.28 -26.25
CA PRO A 241 -22.32 -37.71 -26.93
C PRO A 241 -23.50 -38.08 -26.01
N SER A 242 -23.31 -38.14 -24.69
CA SER A 242 -24.35 -38.56 -23.74
C SER A 242 -24.56 -37.55 -22.62
N ALA A 243 -25.83 -37.27 -22.31
CA ALA A 243 -26.20 -36.28 -21.31
C ALA A 243 -25.65 -36.63 -19.92
N ILE A 244 -24.80 -35.77 -19.35
CA ILE A 244 -24.16 -36.00 -18.05
C ILE A 244 -24.98 -35.28 -16.97
N LYS A 245 -25.58 -36.02 -16.04
CA LYS A 245 -26.20 -35.41 -14.84
C LYS A 245 -25.16 -35.28 -13.73
N CYS A 246 -24.72 -34.05 -13.49
CA CYS A 246 -23.81 -33.71 -12.39
C CYS A 246 -24.61 -33.51 -11.09
N ASP A 247 -24.71 -34.55 -10.26
CA ASP A 247 -25.21 -34.45 -8.88
C ASP A 247 -24.01 -34.59 -7.90
N PRO A 248 -23.69 -33.54 -7.11
CA PRO A 248 -22.53 -33.52 -6.21
C PRO A 248 -22.59 -34.55 -5.08
N THR A 249 -23.75 -35.18 -4.84
CA THR A 249 -23.90 -36.26 -3.85
C THR A 249 -23.69 -37.65 -4.43
N THR A 250 -23.77 -37.78 -5.75
CA THR A 250 -23.59 -39.06 -6.43
C THR A 250 -22.12 -39.31 -6.74
N VAL A 251 -21.64 -40.48 -6.35
CA VAL A 251 -20.24 -40.88 -6.48
C VAL A 251 -20.20 -42.08 -7.41
N ALA A 252 -19.66 -41.92 -8.62
CA ALA A 252 -19.72 -42.96 -9.66
C ALA A 252 -18.35 -43.52 -10.10
N MET A 253 -17.25 -42.74 -10.09
CA MET A 253 -15.95 -43.21 -10.58
C MET A 253 -14.98 -43.59 -9.45
N ALA A 254 -14.82 -44.89 -9.19
CA ALA A 254 -13.76 -45.39 -8.31
C ALA A 254 -12.40 -45.38 -9.03
N ILE A 255 -11.36 -44.89 -8.36
CA ILE A 255 -10.00 -44.85 -8.90
C ILE A 255 -9.38 -46.25 -8.80
N LYS A 256 -8.89 -46.79 -9.92
CA LYS A 256 -8.17 -48.06 -9.98
C LYS A 256 -6.80 -47.89 -10.62
N GLU A 257 -5.85 -48.72 -10.19
CA GLU A 257 -4.51 -48.78 -10.76
C GLU A 257 -4.57 -49.35 -12.20
N ASN A 258 -3.74 -48.82 -13.10
CA ASN A 258 -3.70 -49.17 -14.53
C ASN A 258 -4.97 -48.83 -15.36
N GLU A 259 -5.91 -48.05 -14.83
CA GLU A 259 -7.03 -47.50 -15.62
C GLU A 259 -6.75 -46.03 -16.01
N PRO A 260 -7.12 -45.58 -17.22
CA PRO A 260 -6.99 -44.17 -17.62
C PRO A 260 -8.13 -43.32 -17.06
N LEU A 261 -7.82 -42.06 -16.73
CA LEU A 261 -8.81 -41.07 -16.28
C LEU A 261 -9.30 -40.25 -17.46
N ALA A 262 -10.60 -39.97 -17.51
CA ALA A 262 -11.20 -39.09 -18.50
C ALA A 262 -11.80 -37.85 -17.83
N PHE A 263 -11.45 -36.67 -18.33
CA PHE A 263 -11.90 -35.38 -17.79
C PHE A 263 -12.86 -34.70 -18.75
N THR A 264 -13.96 -34.20 -18.21
CA THR A 264 -14.98 -33.45 -18.94
C THR A 264 -15.37 -32.19 -18.15
N TYR A 265 -15.97 -31.21 -18.81
CA TYR A 265 -16.48 -30.03 -18.14
C TYR A 265 -17.70 -29.48 -18.86
N GLU A 266 -18.50 -28.72 -18.14
CA GLU A 266 -19.56 -27.91 -18.69
C GLU A 266 -19.48 -26.52 -18.09
N PHE A 267 -20.05 -25.53 -18.76
CA PHE A 267 -20.17 -24.21 -18.17
C PHE A 267 -21.50 -23.56 -18.50
N SER A 268 -21.96 -22.72 -17.58
CA SER A 268 -23.15 -21.92 -17.74
C SER A 268 -22.89 -20.50 -17.28
N PHE A 269 -23.39 -19.53 -18.05
CA PHE A 269 -23.44 -18.15 -17.62
C PHE A 269 -24.73 -17.91 -16.85
N VAL A 270 -24.58 -17.31 -15.68
CA VAL A 270 -25.69 -16.88 -14.84
C VAL A 270 -25.54 -15.37 -14.71
N GLU A 271 -26.54 -14.62 -15.17
CA GLU A 271 -26.56 -13.19 -14.88
C GLU A 271 -26.73 -13.02 -13.38
N SER A 272 -25.79 -12.30 -12.78
CA SER A 272 -25.80 -12.06 -11.34
C SER A 272 -26.11 -10.61 -11.03
N ASP A 273 -26.97 -10.41 -10.04
CA ASP A 273 -27.26 -9.11 -9.44
C ASP A 273 -26.13 -8.61 -8.51
N ILE A 274 -24.99 -9.30 -8.49
CA ILE A 274 -23.83 -8.98 -7.64
C ILE A 274 -23.12 -7.76 -8.24
N ASN A 275 -23.57 -6.57 -7.86
CA ASN A 275 -22.81 -5.35 -8.07
C ASN A 275 -21.57 -5.37 -7.16
N TYR A 276 -20.41 -5.01 -7.71
CA TYR A 276 -19.51 -4.11 -7.00
C TYR A 276 -20.06 -2.71 -7.28
N PRO A 277 -20.56 -1.98 -6.27
CA PRO A 277 -20.35 -2.09 -4.82
C PRO A 277 -21.08 -3.24 -4.11
N HIS A 278 -20.46 -3.86 -3.08
CA HIS A 278 -21.05 -4.94 -2.26
C HIS A 278 -22.47 -4.57 -1.82
N LYS A 279 -23.45 -5.13 -2.52
CA LYS A 279 -24.86 -5.06 -2.17
C LYS A 279 -25.13 -6.10 -1.11
N TYR A 280 -25.68 -5.67 0.01
CA TYR A 280 -26.16 -6.57 1.05
C TYR A 280 -27.68 -6.59 1.01
N GLY A 281 -28.24 -7.79 0.92
CA GLY A 281 -29.64 -8.05 1.15
C GLY A 281 -30.00 -7.93 2.63
N ILE A 282 -31.28 -7.72 2.92
CA ILE A 282 -31.78 -7.72 4.30
C ILE A 282 -31.52 -9.10 4.93
N GLY A 283 -30.75 -9.13 6.02
CA GLY A 283 -30.37 -10.35 6.73
C GLY A 283 -28.96 -10.89 6.43
N ASP A 284 -28.25 -10.32 5.45
CA ASP A 284 -26.87 -10.72 5.14
C ASP A 284 -25.93 -10.48 6.33
N VAL A 285 -25.00 -11.40 6.57
CA VAL A 285 -24.07 -11.31 7.70
C VAL A 285 -22.91 -10.38 7.36
N LEU A 286 -22.81 -9.26 8.08
CA LEU A 286 -21.68 -8.35 8.06
C LEU A 286 -20.71 -8.74 9.18
N SER A 287 -19.44 -8.97 8.82
CA SER A 287 -18.39 -9.32 9.79
C SER A 287 -17.54 -8.09 10.10
N VAL A 288 -17.44 -7.74 11.38
CA VAL A 288 -16.53 -6.68 11.84
C VAL A 288 -15.14 -7.29 12.03
N LYS A 289 -14.11 -6.55 11.64
CA LYS A 289 -12.70 -6.87 11.91
C LYS A 289 -12.15 -5.94 12.99
N VAL A 290 -11.14 -6.38 13.72
CA VAL A 290 -10.41 -5.58 14.71
C VAL A 290 -8.98 -5.34 14.22
N ASN A 291 -8.39 -4.20 14.54
CA ASN A 291 -6.97 -3.93 14.33
C ASN A 291 -6.26 -3.78 15.70
N SER A 292 -4.92 -3.74 15.69
CA SER A 292 -4.06 -3.45 16.84
C SER A 292 -4.59 -2.26 17.67
N LEU A 293 -4.47 -2.39 19.00
CA LEU A 293 -4.75 -1.33 19.96
C LEU A 293 -3.71 -0.23 19.82
N THR A 294 -4.16 1.02 19.72
CA THR A 294 -3.29 2.20 19.57
C THR A 294 -3.59 3.21 20.66
N SER A 295 -2.56 3.88 21.18
CA SER A 295 -2.71 4.91 22.21
C SER A 295 -2.39 6.29 21.62
N ILE A 296 -2.99 7.34 22.17
CA ILE A 296 -2.62 8.74 21.88
C ILE A 296 -1.35 9.12 22.68
N ASP A 297 -1.13 8.43 23.80
CA ASP A 297 -0.14 8.74 24.82
C ASP A 297 1.09 7.83 24.73
N THR A 298 1.06 6.77 23.93
CA THR A 298 2.20 5.88 23.72
C THR A 298 2.21 5.36 22.28
N GLU A 299 3.40 5.23 21.71
CA GLU A 299 3.55 4.79 20.31
C GLU A 299 3.50 3.28 20.13
N ILE A 300 3.35 2.49 21.20
CA ILE A 300 3.53 1.04 21.18
C ILE A 300 2.18 0.38 20.94
N PRO A 301 1.92 -0.25 19.77
CA PRO A 301 0.69 -0.98 19.57
C PRO A 301 0.74 -2.34 20.28
N PHE A 302 -0.43 -2.82 20.68
CA PHE A 302 -0.64 -4.15 21.24
C PHE A 302 -1.74 -4.88 20.49
N SER A 303 -1.73 -6.21 20.51
CA SER A 303 -2.78 -7.01 19.84
C SER A 303 -4.10 -6.78 20.55
N TYR A 304 -5.20 -6.77 19.80
CA TYR A 304 -6.53 -6.67 20.38
C TYR A 304 -6.72 -7.75 21.46
N TYR A 305 -6.38 -9.01 21.17
CA TYR A 305 -6.48 -10.14 22.10
C TYR A 305 -5.40 -10.21 23.18
N SER A 306 -4.52 -9.21 23.29
CA SER A 306 -3.63 -9.06 24.46
C SER A 306 -4.38 -8.65 25.73
N LEU A 307 -5.56 -8.04 25.55
CA LEU A 307 -6.52 -7.77 26.61
C LEU A 307 -7.56 -8.89 26.65
N PRO A 308 -8.23 -9.11 27.80
CA PRO A 308 -9.20 -10.18 27.98
C PRO A 308 -10.54 -9.88 27.27
N PHE A 309 -10.50 -9.63 25.95
CA PHE A 309 -11.69 -9.49 25.12
C PHE A 309 -12.20 -10.86 24.65
N CYS A 310 -13.45 -10.89 24.19
CA CYS A 310 -14.08 -12.11 23.68
C CYS A 310 -13.43 -12.58 22.37
N GLN A 311 -12.98 -13.84 22.35
CA GLN A 311 -12.47 -14.49 21.14
C GLN A 311 -13.62 -15.11 20.31
N PRO A 312 -13.52 -15.10 18.97
CA PRO A 312 -14.50 -15.76 18.10
C PRO A 312 -14.44 -17.29 18.25
N GLN A 313 -15.59 -17.96 18.08
CA GLN A 313 -15.68 -19.43 18.22
C GLN A 313 -14.84 -20.20 17.17
N GLU A 314 -14.57 -19.57 16.02
CA GLU A 314 -13.81 -20.14 14.91
C GLU A 314 -12.29 -19.98 15.05
N GLY A 315 -11.83 -19.43 16.18
CA GLY A 315 -10.42 -19.07 16.40
C GLY A 315 -10.06 -17.72 15.78
N VAL A 316 -8.98 -17.13 16.29
CA VAL A 316 -8.42 -15.87 15.79
C VAL A 316 -7.68 -16.16 14.48
N LYS A 317 -8.03 -15.42 13.43
CA LYS A 317 -7.44 -15.50 12.09
C LYS A 317 -6.94 -14.13 11.68
N ASP A 318 -5.66 -14.08 11.33
CA ASP A 318 -5.01 -12.87 10.80
C ASP A 318 -5.38 -12.68 9.32
N SER A 319 -5.72 -11.44 8.97
CA SER A 319 -6.03 -11.00 7.61
C SER A 319 -5.01 -9.95 7.16
N ALA A 320 -3.72 -10.26 7.22
CA ALA A 320 -2.67 -9.36 6.74
C ALA A 320 -2.57 -9.41 5.21
N GLU A 321 -2.77 -8.28 4.53
CA GLU A 321 -2.88 -8.23 3.06
C GLU A 321 -1.58 -7.77 2.38
N ASN A 322 -0.67 -7.03 3.04
CA ASN A 322 0.60 -6.58 2.44
C ASN A 322 1.79 -6.37 3.41
N LEU A 323 3.01 -6.33 2.84
CA LEU A 323 4.29 -6.19 3.56
C LEU A 323 4.38 -4.87 4.37
N GLY A 324 3.85 -3.78 3.82
CA GLY A 324 3.90 -2.48 4.48
C GLY A 324 2.99 -2.40 5.71
N GLU A 325 1.80 -3.00 5.70
CA GLU A 325 0.92 -3.10 6.88
C GLU A 325 1.61 -3.85 8.01
N LEU A 326 2.30 -4.95 7.67
CA LEU A 326 3.07 -5.73 8.65
C LEU A 326 4.21 -4.90 9.26
N LEU A 327 4.91 -4.08 8.45
CA LEU A 327 5.97 -3.18 8.94
C LEU A 327 5.43 -2.03 9.79
N MET A 328 4.19 -1.61 9.58
CA MET A 328 3.54 -0.59 10.42
C MET A 328 3.03 -1.16 11.76
N GLY A 329 2.96 -2.49 11.88
CA GLY A 329 2.46 -3.19 13.06
C GLY A 329 0.94 -3.32 13.10
N ASP A 330 0.28 -3.13 11.95
CA ASP A 330 -1.15 -3.40 11.80
C ASP A 330 -1.36 -4.93 11.80
N ARG A 331 -2.33 -5.37 12.60
CA ARG A 331 -2.75 -6.77 12.70
C ARG A 331 -4.26 -6.81 12.65
N ILE A 332 -4.78 -7.00 11.44
CA ILE A 332 -6.22 -7.09 11.21
C ILE A 332 -6.65 -8.53 11.53
N GLU A 333 -7.43 -8.68 12.59
CA GLU A 333 -7.91 -9.98 13.09
C GLU A 333 -9.44 -10.03 12.94
N ASN A 334 -10.01 -11.24 12.81
CA ASN A 334 -11.47 -11.43 12.82
C ASN A 334 -12.04 -11.16 14.23
N SER A 335 -13.19 -10.49 14.30
CA SER A 335 -13.85 -10.20 15.58
C SER A 335 -15.06 -11.13 15.82
N PRO A 336 -15.54 -11.27 17.07
CA PRO A 336 -16.78 -11.98 17.37
C PRO A 336 -18.06 -11.18 17.03
N TYR A 337 -17.97 -9.91 16.60
CA TYR A 337 -19.16 -9.10 16.30
C TYR A 337 -19.72 -9.47 14.93
N ARG A 338 -21.00 -9.85 14.90
CA ARG A 338 -21.74 -10.25 13.69
C ARG A 338 -22.98 -9.38 13.58
N PHE A 339 -23.14 -8.66 12.47
CA PHE A 339 -24.36 -7.89 12.22
C PHE A 339 -25.18 -8.59 11.13
N LYS A 340 -26.50 -8.51 11.24
CA LYS A 340 -27.40 -8.90 10.15
C LYS A 340 -27.90 -7.63 9.48
N MET A 341 -27.65 -7.48 8.19
CA MET A 341 -27.94 -6.26 7.45
C MET A 341 -29.41 -5.85 7.62
N TYR A 342 -29.62 -4.57 7.93
CA TYR A 342 -30.94 -3.94 8.12
C TYR A 342 -31.83 -4.58 9.22
N THR A 343 -31.24 -5.37 10.13
CA THR A 343 -31.96 -5.97 11.26
C THR A 343 -31.39 -5.40 12.55
N ASN A 344 -32.06 -4.42 13.13
CA ASN A 344 -31.60 -3.83 14.40
C ASN A 344 -31.75 -4.87 15.52
N GLU A 345 -30.65 -5.17 16.19
CA GLU A 345 -30.62 -6.07 17.34
C GLU A 345 -30.00 -5.31 18.52
N THR A 346 -30.67 -5.38 19.67
CA THR A 346 -30.22 -4.75 20.92
C THR A 346 -29.82 -5.81 21.93
N GLU A 347 -28.98 -5.41 22.89
CA GLU A 347 -28.75 -6.21 24.10
C GLU A 347 -28.14 -7.59 23.84
N ILE A 348 -27.23 -7.72 22.87
CA ILE A 348 -26.64 -9.01 22.53
C ILE A 348 -25.50 -9.32 23.50
N PHE A 349 -25.56 -10.49 24.13
CA PHE A 349 -24.49 -11.01 24.96
C PHE A 349 -23.37 -11.61 24.12
N LEU A 350 -22.13 -11.17 24.36
CA LEU A 350 -20.96 -11.61 23.59
C LEU A 350 -20.23 -12.74 24.34
N CYS A 351 -19.65 -12.43 25.49
CA CYS A 351 -19.05 -13.44 26.35
C CYS A 351 -18.84 -12.92 27.77
N GLN A 352 -18.57 -13.87 28.68
CA GLN A 352 -18.04 -13.60 30.00
C GLN A 352 -16.61 -14.14 30.07
N THR A 353 -15.67 -13.32 30.52
CA THR A 353 -14.27 -13.72 30.67
C THR A 353 -14.09 -14.60 31.90
N LYS A 354 -12.92 -15.25 31.98
CA LYS A 354 -12.46 -15.82 33.24
C LYS A 354 -12.23 -14.70 34.26
N PRO A 355 -12.27 -15.00 35.57
CA PRO A 355 -11.87 -14.05 36.61
C PRO A 355 -10.50 -13.46 36.29
N LEU A 356 -10.39 -12.13 36.33
CA LEU A 356 -9.16 -11.42 36.02
C LEU A 356 -8.04 -11.84 36.98
N SER A 357 -6.93 -12.33 36.43
CA SER A 357 -5.72 -12.54 37.23
C SER A 357 -5.11 -11.19 37.66
N GLY A 358 -4.33 -11.19 38.75
CA GLY A 358 -3.68 -9.97 39.24
C GLY A 358 -2.76 -9.30 38.22
N GLU A 359 -2.13 -10.07 37.34
CA GLU A 359 -1.31 -9.53 36.24
C GLU A 359 -2.16 -8.92 35.13
N GLU A 360 -3.22 -9.58 34.68
CA GLU A 360 -4.16 -9.03 33.68
C GLU A 360 -4.83 -7.74 34.18
N PHE A 361 -5.18 -7.69 35.47
CA PHE A 361 -5.73 -6.50 36.10
C PHE A 361 -4.76 -5.32 36.07
N LYS A 362 -3.49 -5.54 36.41
CA LYS A 362 -2.44 -4.50 36.31
C LYS A 362 -2.25 -4.03 34.87
N VAL A 363 -2.21 -4.95 33.91
CA VAL A 363 -2.07 -4.62 32.48
C VAL A 363 -3.25 -3.77 32.02
N LEU A 364 -4.49 -4.19 32.32
CA LEU A 364 -5.70 -3.48 31.92
C LEU A 364 -5.76 -2.07 32.52
N LYS A 365 -5.44 -1.92 33.82
CA LYS A 365 -5.33 -0.62 34.49
C LYS A 365 -4.32 0.28 33.79
N LYS A 366 -3.12 -0.26 33.50
CA LYS A 366 -2.08 0.46 32.78
C LYS A 366 -2.54 0.90 31.38
N ARG A 367 -3.28 0.06 30.63
CA ARG A 367 -3.80 0.43 29.30
C ARG A 367 -4.86 1.52 29.34
N ILE A 368 -5.63 1.59 30.42
CA ILE A 368 -6.61 2.66 30.63
C ILE A 368 -5.90 3.97 30.97
N ASP A 369 -4.90 3.93 31.86
CA ASP A 369 -4.06 5.11 32.16
C ASP A 369 -3.34 5.64 30.92
N GLU A 370 -2.86 4.74 30.06
CA GLU A 370 -2.18 5.07 28.79
C GLU A 370 -3.18 5.37 27.65
N MET A 371 -4.49 5.54 27.91
CA MET A 371 -5.49 5.97 26.91
C MET A 371 -5.53 5.12 25.62
N TYR A 372 -5.35 3.79 25.74
CA TYR A 372 -5.44 2.89 24.58
C TYR A 372 -6.84 2.89 23.96
N GLN A 373 -6.86 2.82 22.64
CA GLN A 373 -8.05 2.80 21.80
C GLN A 373 -8.12 1.51 21.00
N VAL A 374 -9.35 1.00 20.89
CA VAL A 374 -9.72 -0.14 20.08
C VAL A 374 -10.12 0.35 18.69
N ASN A 375 -9.48 -0.21 17.67
CA ASN A 375 -9.75 0.09 16.27
C ASN A 375 -10.60 -1.03 15.65
N LEU A 376 -11.79 -0.68 15.19
CA LEU A 376 -12.71 -1.62 14.51
C LEU A 376 -12.88 -1.24 13.05
N ILE A 377 -13.10 -2.21 12.18
CA ILE A 377 -13.22 -2.04 10.74
C ILE A 377 -14.44 -2.83 10.23
N LEU A 378 -15.29 -2.20 9.42
CA LEU A 378 -16.46 -2.80 8.77
C LEU A 378 -16.48 -2.40 7.29
N ASP A 379 -16.50 -3.36 6.37
CA ASP A 379 -16.45 -3.11 4.92
C ASP A 379 -15.34 -2.11 4.51
N ASN A 380 -14.15 -2.30 5.08
CA ASN A 380 -12.97 -1.45 4.98
C ASN A 380 -13.10 -0.03 5.58
N LEU A 381 -14.23 0.32 6.21
CA LEU A 381 -14.40 1.59 6.93
C LEU A 381 -14.00 1.47 8.40
N PRO A 382 -13.17 2.37 8.94
CA PRO A 382 -12.88 2.38 10.37
C PRO A 382 -14.09 2.87 11.17
N ALA A 383 -14.26 2.37 12.39
CA ALA A 383 -15.26 2.89 13.31
C ALA A 383 -14.92 4.31 13.75
N ILE A 384 -15.91 5.21 13.76
CA ILE A 384 -15.77 6.57 14.28
C ILE A 384 -16.64 6.80 15.51
N ARG A 385 -16.15 7.60 16.45
CA ARG A 385 -16.95 8.11 17.58
C ARG A 385 -16.99 9.63 17.54
N TYR A 386 -18.08 10.19 18.03
CA TYR A 386 -18.25 11.64 18.23
C TYR A 386 -18.23 11.96 19.72
N THR A 387 -17.37 12.89 20.12
CA THR A 387 -17.29 13.40 21.49
C THR A 387 -17.67 14.87 21.51
N ARG A 388 -18.63 15.26 22.36
CA ARG A 388 -19.05 16.65 22.50
C ARG A 388 -18.12 17.38 23.47
N LYS A 389 -17.46 18.45 23.02
CA LYS A 389 -16.63 19.32 23.88
C LYS A 389 -16.99 20.78 23.58
N GLU A 390 -17.49 21.49 24.59
CA GLU A 390 -17.73 22.96 24.54
C GLU A 390 -18.49 23.46 23.29
N GLY A 391 -19.51 22.72 22.85
CA GLY A 391 -20.35 23.11 21.70
C GLY A 391 -19.88 22.61 20.34
N PHE A 392 -18.71 21.98 20.24
CA PHE A 392 -18.21 21.33 19.03
C PHE A 392 -18.20 19.80 19.17
N PHE A 393 -18.36 19.08 18.06
CA PHE A 393 -18.23 17.62 17.99
C PHE A 393 -16.83 17.26 17.50
N LEU A 394 -16.01 16.67 18.38
CA LEU A 394 -14.73 16.08 18.00
C LEU A 394 -14.95 14.67 17.47
N ARG A 395 -14.39 14.36 16.30
CA ARG A 395 -14.36 13.01 15.73
C ARG A 395 -13.09 12.29 16.14
N TRP A 396 -13.24 11.03 16.55
CA TRP A 396 -12.13 10.11 16.80
C TRP A 396 -12.35 8.80 16.05
N THR A 397 -11.26 8.13 15.69
CA THR A 397 -11.28 6.75 15.19
C THR A 397 -11.22 5.79 16.37
N GLY A 398 -12.04 4.74 16.35
CA GLY A 398 -12.10 3.76 17.43
C GLY A 398 -12.72 4.30 18.73
N TYR A 399 -12.59 3.52 19.80
CA TYR A 399 -13.10 3.86 21.14
C TYR A 399 -12.08 3.53 22.23
N PRO A 400 -12.10 4.19 23.41
CA PRO A 400 -11.08 3.95 24.42
C PRO A 400 -11.39 2.65 25.16
N VAL A 401 -10.37 1.95 25.66
CA VAL A 401 -10.60 0.71 26.44
C VAL A 401 -11.41 1.01 27.71
N GLY A 402 -11.11 2.12 28.38
CA GLY A 402 -11.76 2.53 29.62
C GLY A 402 -11.49 3.99 29.97
N ILE A 403 -11.93 4.41 31.15
CA ILE A 403 -11.69 5.75 31.69
C ILE A 403 -11.42 5.68 33.20
N LYS A 404 -10.56 6.57 33.69
CA LYS A 404 -10.29 6.75 35.11
C LYS A 404 -11.10 7.93 35.65
N VAL A 405 -11.95 7.69 36.65
CA VAL A 405 -12.77 8.73 37.31
C VAL A 405 -12.58 8.59 38.82
N GLN A 406 -12.18 9.68 39.50
CA GLN A 406 -11.99 9.72 40.96
C GLN A 406 -11.11 8.55 41.50
N ASP A 407 -10.03 8.24 40.78
CA ASP A 407 -9.06 7.16 41.07
C ASP A 407 -9.58 5.71 40.94
N VAL A 408 -10.81 5.54 40.44
CA VAL A 408 -11.39 4.23 40.08
C VAL A 408 -11.34 4.05 38.55
N TYR A 409 -11.04 2.82 38.12
CA TYR A 409 -10.90 2.47 36.71
C TYR A 409 -12.18 1.81 36.22
N TYR A 410 -12.74 2.36 35.14
CA TYR A 410 -13.97 1.86 34.52
C TYR A 410 -13.68 1.34 33.11
N LEU A 411 -14.30 0.23 32.75
CA LEU A 411 -14.18 -0.39 31.43
C LEU A 411 -15.39 -0.07 30.55
N PHE A 412 -15.16 0.16 29.26
CA PHE A 412 -16.23 0.18 28.26
C PHE A 412 -16.48 -1.23 27.74
N ASN A 413 -17.50 -1.87 28.30
CA ASN A 413 -17.84 -3.26 28.03
C ASN A 413 -19.12 -3.43 27.20
N HIS A 414 -19.90 -2.36 27.02
CA HIS A 414 -21.06 -2.33 26.15
C HIS A 414 -20.79 -1.41 24.95
N LEU A 415 -20.98 -1.91 23.72
CA LEU A 415 -20.78 -1.13 22.49
C LEU A 415 -22.08 -0.99 21.72
N LYS A 416 -22.44 0.25 21.40
CA LYS A 416 -23.53 0.57 20.47
C LYS A 416 -22.96 0.95 19.12
N PHE A 417 -23.32 0.22 18.08
CA PHE A 417 -22.89 0.50 16.71
C PHE A 417 -24.01 1.17 15.91
N ASN A 418 -23.68 2.22 15.15
CA ASN A 418 -24.57 2.74 14.12
C ASN A 418 -23.93 2.50 12.77
N VAL A 419 -24.60 1.73 11.91
CA VAL A 419 -24.15 1.47 10.55
C VAL A 419 -24.98 2.33 9.61
N LEU A 420 -24.32 3.29 8.95
CA LEU A 420 -24.96 4.12 7.95
C LEU A 420 -25.07 3.33 6.65
N VAL A 421 -26.27 3.23 6.11
CA VAL A 421 -26.56 2.49 4.88
C VAL A 421 -27.20 3.40 3.84
N HIS A 422 -26.83 3.20 2.58
CA HIS A 422 -27.47 3.86 1.45
C HIS A 422 -28.31 2.86 0.68
N LYS A 423 -29.56 3.22 0.40
CA LYS A 423 -30.47 2.41 -0.40
C LYS A 423 -30.10 2.53 -1.88
N TYR A 424 -30.00 1.40 -2.55
CA TYR A 424 -29.78 1.38 -3.99
C TYR A 424 -31.14 1.50 -4.70
N GLU A 425 -31.35 2.56 -5.49
CA GLU A 425 -32.56 2.72 -6.31
C GLU A 425 -32.31 2.17 -7.72
N ASP A 426 -32.97 1.05 -8.05
CA ASP A 426 -33.07 0.59 -9.43
C ASP A 426 -34.03 1.50 -10.19
N THR A 427 -33.54 2.19 -11.22
CA THR A 427 -34.39 2.98 -12.11
C THR A 427 -34.97 2.06 -13.19
N ASN A 428 -36.21 1.62 -12.95
CA ASN A 428 -37.22 1.14 -13.91
C ASN A 428 -36.72 0.43 -15.20
N ALA A 429 -36.80 -0.91 -15.22
CA ALA A 429 -37.19 -1.63 -16.44
C ALA A 429 -37.98 -2.90 -16.08
N ALA A 430 -39.19 -2.97 -16.64
CA ALA A 430 -40.18 -4.00 -16.38
C ALA A 430 -39.76 -5.41 -16.85
N ARG A 431 -40.18 -6.41 -16.06
CA ARG A 431 -40.08 -7.86 -16.27
C ARG A 431 -40.52 -8.32 -17.67
N VAL A 432 -39.85 -9.36 -18.20
CA VAL A 432 -40.50 -10.39 -19.02
C VAL A 432 -40.14 -11.77 -18.46
N MET A 433 -41.20 -12.51 -18.14
CA MET A 433 -41.27 -13.79 -17.45
C MET A 433 -40.81 -14.97 -18.32
N GLY A 434 -40.12 -15.93 -17.70
CA GLY A 434 -39.94 -17.30 -18.19
C GLY A 434 -39.82 -18.25 -17.00
N THR A 435 -40.94 -18.87 -16.64
CA THR A 435 -41.16 -19.75 -15.47
C THR A 435 -40.42 -21.09 -15.54
N GLY A 436 -39.86 -21.56 -14.41
CA GLY A 436 -39.50 -22.96 -14.22
C GLY A 436 -38.57 -23.27 -13.04
N ASP A 437 -39.12 -23.23 -11.82
CA ASP A 437 -38.69 -23.89 -10.57
C ASP A 437 -37.21 -23.87 -10.12
N GLY A 438 -36.97 -23.09 -9.06
CA GLY A 438 -35.80 -23.21 -8.17
C GLY A 438 -36.16 -22.69 -6.78
N ALA A 439 -36.59 -23.59 -5.90
CA ALA A 439 -37.04 -23.30 -4.55
C ALA A 439 -35.94 -22.72 -3.64
N GLU A 440 -36.13 -21.48 -3.17
CA GLU A 440 -36.00 -21.19 -1.74
C GLU A 440 -37.06 -22.03 -1.00
N VAL A 441 -36.76 -22.68 0.13
CA VAL A 441 -37.84 -23.33 0.90
C VAL A 441 -38.57 -22.28 1.74
N ILE A 442 -39.70 -21.86 1.17
CA ILE A 442 -40.89 -21.20 1.72
C ILE A 442 -41.17 -21.59 3.21
N PRO A 443 -41.33 -20.66 4.17
CA PRO A 443 -42.34 -20.83 5.21
C PRO A 443 -43.71 -20.78 4.54
N MET A 444 -44.48 -21.88 4.60
CA MET A 444 -45.80 -21.91 3.98
C MET A 444 -46.67 -20.77 4.50
N VAL A 445 -47.41 -20.19 3.56
CA VAL A 445 -48.45 -19.17 3.69
C VAL A 445 -47.96 -17.72 3.54
N GLY A 446 -48.22 -17.17 2.35
CA GLY A 446 -48.99 -15.92 2.29
C GLY A 446 -48.39 -14.73 1.54
N LYS A 447 -48.59 -14.75 0.21
CA LYS A 447 -48.94 -13.59 -0.65
C LYS A 447 -47.98 -12.38 -0.75
N SER A 448 -47.52 -12.17 -1.99
CA SER A 448 -47.51 -10.87 -2.70
C SER A 448 -47.04 -9.63 -1.93
N GLY A 449 -45.80 -9.18 -2.17
CA GLY A 449 -45.39 -7.79 -1.89
C GLY A 449 -43.89 -7.53 -2.02
N SER A 450 -43.54 -6.57 -2.88
CA SER A 450 -42.27 -5.81 -3.00
C SER A 450 -40.93 -6.56 -3.12
N GLU A 451 -40.25 -6.37 -4.25
CA GLU A 451 -38.79 -6.57 -4.38
C GLU A 451 -38.06 -5.85 -3.23
N LYS A 452 -37.22 -6.58 -2.49
CA LYS A 452 -36.52 -6.04 -1.33
C LYS A 452 -35.33 -5.18 -1.81
N PRO A 453 -35.20 -3.92 -1.36
CA PRO A 453 -34.09 -3.06 -1.75
C PRO A 453 -32.75 -3.59 -1.21
N GLY A 454 -31.71 -3.53 -2.03
CA GLY A 454 -30.32 -3.77 -1.61
C GLY A 454 -29.73 -2.56 -0.92
N TYR A 455 -28.92 -2.79 0.13
CA TYR A 455 -28.29 -1.73 0.92
C TYR A 455 -26.77 -1.80 0.80
N MET A 456 -26.11 -0.63 0.81
CA MET A 456 -24.66 -0.50 0.83
C MET A 456 -24.21 0.19 2.11
N VAL A 457 -23.10 -0.26 2.71
CA VAL A 457 -22.53 0.37 3.90
C VAL A 457 -21.73 1.62 3.49
N VAL A 458 -22.11 2.77 4.05
CA VAL A 458 -21.53 4.08 3.75
C VAL A 458 -20.93 4.78 4.97
N GLY A 459 -21.13 4.24 6.17
CA GLY A 459 -20.52 4.76 7.38
C GLY A 459 -20.63 3.79 8.55
N PHE A 460 -19.72 3.91 9.51
CA PHE A 460 -19.63 3.03 10.66
C PHE A 460 -19.26 3.82 11.92
N GLU A 461 -20.20 3.93 12.85
CA GLU A 461 -20.05 4.67 14.10
C GLU A 461 -20.12 3.74 15.31
N VAL A 462 -19.41 4.12 16.38
CA VAL A 462 -19.39 3.40 17.65
C VAL A 462 -19.59 4.36 18.84
N VAL A 463 -20.45 3.95 19.76
CA VAL A 463 -20.71 4.63 21.03
C VAL A 463 -20.38 3.65 22.17
N PRO A 464 -19.28 3.87 22.91
CA PRO A 464 -18.90 3.01 24.02
C PRO A 464 -19.65 3.39 25.31
N CYS A 465 -20.11 2.39 26.06
CA CYS A 465 -20.80 2.53 27.33
C CYS A 465 -20.23 1.56 28.38
N SER A 466 -20.25 1.98 29.65
CA SER A 466 -19.75 1.20 30.78
C SER A 466 -20.91 0.75 31.65
N ILE A 467 -21.18 -0.56 31.70
CA ILE A 467 -22.38 -1.13 32.29
C ILE A 467 -22.03 -2.27 33.23
N GLN A 468 -22.49 -2.18 34.47
CA GLN A 468 -22.33 -3.25 35.43
C GLN A 468 -23.41 -4.33 35.21
N HIS A 469 -22.98 -5.53 34.84
CA HIS A 469 -23.87 -6.67 34.67
C HIS A 469 -24.03 -7.45 35.99
N THR A 470 -25.27 -7.75 36.38
CA THR A 470 -25.55 -8.53 37.60
C THR A 470 -25.26 -10.01 37.38
N ALA A 471 -24.72 -10.70 38.38
CA ALA A 471 -24.36 -12.12 38.32
C ALA A 471 -25.56 -13.07 38.07
N GLU A 472 -26.77 -12.66 38.44
CA GLU A 472 -28.00 -13.40 38.19
C GLU A 472 -28.38 -13.37 36.71
N SER A 473 -28.21 -12.22 36.06
CA SER A 473 -28.49 -11.98 34.65
C SER A 473 -27.53 -12.71 33.71
N LEU A 474 -26.41 -13.22 34.20
CA LEU A 474 -25.35 -13.87 33.42
C LEU A 474 -25.43 -15.41 33.44
N LYS A 475 -26.27 -16.00 34.31
CA LYS A 475 -26.41 -17.46 34.41
C LYS A 475 -27.04 -18.04 33.14
N ASN A 476 -26.37 -19.03 32.53
CA ASN A 476 -26.81 -19.80 31.36
C ASN A 476 -26.91 -19.04 30.01
N LEU A 477 -26.30 -17.86 29.88
CA LEU A 477 -26.22 -17.16 28.59
C LEU A 477 -25.12 -17.73 27.69
N LYS A 478 -25.48 -18.07 26.45
CA LYS A 478 -24.54 -18.40 25.38
C LYS A 478 -24.29 -17.16 24.52
N MET A 479 -23.14 -17.13 23.86
CA MET A 479 -22.78 -16.08 22.90
C MET A 479 -23.90 -15.87 21.87
N TYR A 480 -24.25 -14.61 21.60
CA TYR A 480 -25.35 -14.12 20.76
C TYR A 480 -26.77 -14.24 21.33
N ASN A 481 -26.93 -14.64 22.59
CA ASN A 481 -28.25 -14.59 23.23
C ASN A 481 -28.62 -13.13 23.59
N THR A 482 -29.93 -12.83 23.57
CA THR A 482 -30.46 -11.56 24.09
C THR A 482 -30.27 -11.49 25.60
N TYR A 483 -29.73 -10.38 26.07
CA TYR A 483 -29.53 -10.08 27.48
C TYR A 483 -30.89 -9.75 28.12
N PRO A 484 -31.20 -10.28 29.32
CA PRO A 484 -32.57 -10.26 29.86
C PRO A 484 -33.03 -8.90 30.42
N SER A 485 -32.15 -7.91 30.56
CA SER A 485 -32.49 -6.60 31.14
C SER A 485 -32.16 -5.47 30.20
N ALA A 486 -33.09 -4.50 30.11
CA ALA A 486 -32.96 -3.37 29.20
C ALA A 486 -31.71 -2.53 29.48
N ILE A 487 -30.83 -2.41 28.48
CA ILE A 487 -29.57 -1.67 28.61
C ILE A 487 -29.79 -0.24 28.08
N LYS A 488 -29.62 0.76 28.95
CA LYS A 488 -29.53 2.16 28.53
C LYS A 488 -28.07 2.58 28.42
N CYS A 489 -27.59 2.71 27.19
CA CYS A 489 -26.25 3.19 26.89
C CYS A 489 -26.21 4.73 26.97
N ASP A 490 -25.72 5.26 28.10
CA ASP A 490 -25.38 6.67 28.26
C ASP A 490 -23.85 6.84 28.30
N PRO A 491 -23.24 7.50 27.30
CA PRO A 491 -21.78 7.66 27.20
C PRO A 491 -21.19 8.56 28.30
N THR A 492 -22.02 9.27 29.07
CA THR A 492 -21.57 10.15 30.15
C THR A 492 -21.50 9.44 31.51
N THR A 493 -22.11 8.27 31.64
CA THR A 493 -22.16 7.51 32.89
C THR A 493 -21.19 6.34 32.86
N VAL A 494 -20.54 6.08 33.99
CA VAL A 494 -19.62 4.94 34.16
C VAL A 494 -20.08 4.06 35.32
N ALA A 495 -20.28 2.77 35.07
CA ALA A 495 -20.82 1.83 36.06
C ALA A 495 -19.93 0.60 36.31
N MET A 496 -19.22 0.09 35.30
CA MET A 496 -18.40 -1.12 35.46
C MET A 496 -16.99 -0.78 35.96
N ALA A 497 -16.83 -0.76 37.28
CA ALA A 497 -15.52 -0.65 37.93
C ALA A 497 -14.74 -1.98 37.82
N ILE A 498 -13.46 -1.91 37.49
CA ILE A 498 -12.60 -3.08 37.33
C ILE A 498 -12.06 -3.48 38.70
N LYS A 499 -12.17 -4.78 39.04
CA LYS A 499 -11.62 -5.37 40.27
C LYS A 499 -10.87 -6.66 39.97
N GLU A 500 -9.89 -6.97 40.82
CA GLU A 500 -9.13 -8.21 40.74
C GLU A 500 -10.02 -9.41 41.10
N ASN A 501 -9.83 -10.56 40.42
CA ASN A 501 -10.62 -11.79 40.58
C ASN A 501 -12.12 -11.68 40.24
N GLU A 502 -12.58 -10.58 39.61
CA GLU A 502 -13.94 -10.48 39.06
C GLU A 502 -13.93 -10.73 37.54
N PRO A 503 -14.93 -11.45 36.99
CA PRO A 503 -15.05 -11.66 35.54
C PRO A 503 -15.68 -10.43 34.87
N LEU A 504 -15.28 -10.18 33.62
CA LEU A 504 -15.86 -9.13 32.79
C LEU A 504 -16.92 -9.72 31.87
N ALA A 505 -18.02 -8.99 31.65
CA ALA A 505 -19.06 -9.38 30.72
C ALA A 505 -19.18 -8.31 29.63
N PHE A 506 -19.17 -8.77 28.37
CA PHE A 506 -19.26 -7.90 27.20
C PHE A 506 -20.61 -8.07 26.50
N THR A 507 -21.20 -6.95 26.13
CA THR A 507 -22.47 -6.89 25.40
C THR A 507 -22.37 -5.87 24.27
N TYR A 508 -23.23 -5.97 23.27
CA TYR A 508 -23.28 -4.98 22.20
C TYR A 508 -24.68 -4.85 21.63
N GLU A 509 -24.92 -3.75 20.94
CA GLU A 509 -26.13 -3.49 20.16
C GLU A 509 -25.73 -2.82 18.85
N PHE A 510 -26.57 -2.95 17.83
CA PHE A 510 -26.34 -2.27 16.57
C PHE A 510 -27.65 -1.79 15.93
N SER A 511 -27.56 -0.64 15.28
CA SER A 511 -28.68 -0.05 14.54
C SER A 511 -28.23 0.41 13.16
N PHE A 512 -29.10 0.20 12.16
CA PHE A 512 -28.89 0.71 10.81
C PHE A 512 -29.63 2.03 10.65
N VAL A 513 -28.95 3.02 10.07
CA VAL A 513 -29.50 4.34 9.78
C VAL A 513 -29.32 4.62 8.30
N GLU A 514 -30.42 4.93 7.62
CA GLU A 514 -30.38 5.27 6.19
C GLU A 514 -29.75 6.66 6.00
N SER A 515 -28.87 6.80 5.01
CA SER A 515 -28.12 8.01 4.72
C SER A 515 -28.10 8.32 3.22
N ASP A 516 -28.13 9.61 2.87
CA ASP A 516 -28.06 10.10 1.49
C ASP A 516 -26.64 10.08 0.89
N ILE A 517 -25.65 9.63 1.66
CA ILE A 517 -24.25 9.54 1.21
C ILE A 517 -24.14 8.46 0.14
N LYS A 518 -23.73 8.84 -1.07
CA LYS A 518 -23.44 7.90 -2.15
C LYS A 518 -22.21 7.07 -1.81
N TRP A 519 -22.21 5.79 -2.21
CA TRP A 519 -21.12 4.86 -1.94
C TRP A 519 -19.71 5.38 -2.34
N PRO A 520 -19.49 6.03 -3.50
CA PRO A 520 -18.17 6.56 -3.85
C PRO A 520 -17.65 7.64 -2.88
N SER A 521 -18.55 8.40 -2.27
CA SER A 521 -18.23 9.50 -1.35
C SER A 521 -18.13 9.05 0.11
N ARG A 522 -18.26 7.75 0.41
CA ARG A 522 -18.27 7.22 1.79
C ARG A 522 -17.01 7.55 2.58
N TRP A 523 -15.87 7.69 1.91
CA TRP A 523 -14.60 8.04 2.52
C TRP A 523 -14.45 9.53 2.84
N ASP A 524 -15.24 10.41 2.22
CA ASP A 524 -15.12 11.87 2.41
C ASP A 524 -15.34 12.26 3.86
N ALA A 525 -16.28 11.59 4.54
CA ALA A 525 -16.51 11.78 5.97
C ALA A 525 -15.25 11.47 6.79
N TYR A 526 -14.47 10.45 6.44
CA TYR A 526 -13.28 10.04 7.17
C TYR A 526 -12.04 10.89 6.83
N LEU A 527 -11.95 11.39 5.60
CA LEU A 527 -10.78 12.06 5.04
C LEU A 527 -10.80 13.59 5.20
N LYS A 528 -11.96 14.19 5.52
CA LYS A 528 -12.08 15.65 5.69
C LYS A 528 -11.24 16.14 6.86
N MET A 529 -10.17 16.87 6.54
CA MET A 529 -9.33 17.63 7.49
C MET A 529 -9.72 19.11 7.47
N GLU A 530 -9.91 19.69 8.66
CA GLU A 530 -9.99 21.14 8.82
C GLU A 530 -8.59 21.75 8.63
N GLY A 531 -8.43 22.70 7.70
CA GLY A 531 -7.12 23.33 7.50
C GLY A 531 -6.69 23.67 6.07
N VAL A 532 -7.56 23.54 5.06
CA VAL A 532 -7.22 23.89 3.65
C VAL A 532 -6.58 25.28 3.51
N LYS A 533 -7.03 26.26 4.31
CA LYS A 533 -6.45 27.62 4.34
C LYS A 533 -4.98 27.65 4.76
N VAL A 534 -4.55 26.74 5.62
CA VAL A 534 -3.17 26.65 6.14
C VAL A 534 -2.21 26.12 5.07
N HIS A 535 -2.64 25.16 4.25
CA HIS A 535 -1.83 24.66 3.12
C HIS A 535 -1.59 25.75 2.07
N TRP A 536 -2.61 26.55 1.74
CA TRP A 536 -2.46 27.69 0.83
C TRP A 536 -1.51 28.76 1.37
N PHE A 537 -1.54 29.01 2.68
CA PHE A 537 -0.57 29.90 3.33
C PHE A 537 0.87 29.39 3.18
N SER A 538 1.09 28.07 3.31
CA SER A 538 2.41 27.47 3.09
C SER A 538 2.92 27.68 1.66
N ILE A 539 2.06 27.49 0.66
CA ILE A 539 2.43 27.69 -0.76
C ILE A 539 2.84 29.15 -1.01
N LEU A 540 2.06 30.12 -0.50
CA LEU A 540 2.37 31.55 -0.66
C LEU A 540 3.70 31.92 -0.01
N ASN A 541 3.98 31.40 1.19
CA ASN A 541 5.25 31.64 1.87
C ASN A 541 6.44 31.06 1.08
N SER A 542 6.30 29.83 0.58
CA SER A 542 7.34 29.19 -0.24
C SER A 542 7.60 29.96 -1.54
N LEU A 543 6.55 30.41 -2.23
CA LEU A 543 6.66 31.21 -3.44
C LEU A 543 7.41 32.53 -3.20
N MET A 544 7.15 33.19 -2.07
CA MET A 544 7.85 34.42 -1.69
C MET A 544 9.35 34.19 -1.48
N VAL A 545 9.73 33.11 -0.78
CA VAL A 545 11.14 32.77 -0.54
C VAL A 545 11.86 32.42 -1.84
N THR A 546 11.25 31.59 -2.70
CA THR A 546 11.83 31.20 -3.99
C THR A 546 12.03 32.41 -4.92
N THR A 547 11.03 33.28 -5.05
CA THR A 547 11.17 34.46 -5.93
C THR A 547 12.23 35.44 -5.43
N PHE A 548 12.36 35.62 -4.12
CA PHE A 548 13.41 36.44 -3.52
C PHE A 548 14.82 35.89 -3.80
N LEU A 549 15.02 34.58 -3.60
CA LEU A 549 16.30 33.91 -3.85
C LEU A 549 16.66 33.86 -5.34
N ALA A 550 15.69 33.60 -6.21
CA ALA A 550 15.84 33.69 -7.65
C ALA A 550 16.31 35.10 -8.07
N GLY A 551 15.76 36.15 -7.46
CA GLY A 551 16.20 37.53 -7.67
C GLY A 551 17.68 37.74 -7.33
N ILE A 552 18.15 37.20 -6.21
CA ILE A 552 19.57 37.26 -5.82
C ILE A 552 20.46 36.55 -6.84
N ILE A 553 20.05 35.38 -7.32
CA ILE A 553 20.80 34.60 -8.32
C ILE A 553 20.87 35.35 -9.65
N VAL A 554 19.77 35.95 -10.10
CA VAL A 554 19.75 36.81 -11.29
C VAL A 554 20.71 37.98 -11.12
N VAL A 555 20.77 38.62 -9.94
CA VAL A 555 21.75 39.69 -9.66
C VAL A 555 23.18 39.14 -9.70
N ILE A 556 23.44 37.95 -9.16
CA ILE A 556 24.76 37.31 -9.25
C ILE A 556 25.15 37.08 -10.71
N PHE A 557 24.26 36.53 -11.54
CA PHE A 557 24.50 36.32 -12.98
C PHE A 557 24.68 37.62 -13.76
N LEU A 558 23.85 38.64 -13.51
CA LEU A 558 24.00 39.95 -14.14
C LEU A 558 25.32 40.61 -13.73
N ARG A 559 25.72 40.46 -12.47
CA ARG A 559 27.01 40.95 -11.99
C ARG A 559 28.16 40.20 -12.66
N THR A 560 28.12 38.88 -12.75
CA THR A 560 29.20 38.12 -13.42
C THR A 560 29.31 38.48 -14.90
N VAL A 561 28.19 38.60 -15.62
CA VAL A 561 28.17 38.95 -17.05
C VAL A 561 28.61 40.41 -17.29
N ARG A 562 28.05 41.39 -16.56
CA ARG A 562 28.39 42.81 -16.74
C ARG A 562 29.85 43.09 -16.37
N TYR A 563 30.37 42.43 -15.33
CA TYR A 563 31.79 42.51 -15.01
C TYR A 563 32.64 41.88 -16.12
N GLU A 564 32.18 40.86 -16.85
CA GLU A 564 32.92 40.28 -17.98
C GLU A 564 32.97 41.22 -19.19
N GLU A 565 31.89 41.95 -19.51
CA GLU A 565 31.89 42.99 -20.55
C GLU A 565 32.86 44.12 -20.21
N LEU A 566 32.81 44.65 -18.98
CA LEU A 566 33.74 45.67 -18.50
C LEU A 566 35.20 45.17 -18.49
N ASN A 567 35.44 43.90 -18.18
CA ASN A 567 36.80 43.33 -18.18
C ASN A 567 37.36 43.12 -19.59
N LYS A 568 36.51 42.90 -20.60
CA LYS A 568 36.94 42.84 -22.01
C LYS A 568 37.39 44.22 -22.51
N GLU A 569 36.72 45.28 -22.06
CA GLU A 569 37.12 46.67 -22.33
C GLU A 569 38.39 47.05 -21.54
N ALA A 570 38.52 46.62 -20.28
CA ALA A 570 39.67 46.90 -19.42
C ALA A 570 40.91 46.04 -19.73
N GLN A 571 40.78 44.77 -20.17
CA GLN A 571 41.93 43.94 -20.58
C GLN A 571 42.64 44.47 -21.85
N ALA A 572 42.01 45.37 -22.60
CA ALA A 572 42.69 46.12 -23.67
C ALA A 572 43.65 47.20 -23.13
N GLN A 573 43.61 47.51 -21.83
CA GLN A 573 44.45 48.48 -21.12
C GLN A 573 45.12 47.79 -19.90
N MET A 574 46.27 47.16 -20.16
CA MET A 574 47.26 46.55 -19.23
C MET A 574 47.02 46.59 -17.69
N ASN A 575 47.19 45.41 -17.06
CA ASN A 575 47.45 45.12 -15.64
C ASN A 575 46.41 45.57 -14.59
N GLU A 576 45.38 44.75 -14.37
CA GLU A 576 44.64 44.75 -13.10
C GLU A 576 44.75 43.38 -12.40
N GLU A 577 45.00 43.40 -11.08
CA GLU A 577 45.00 42.22 -10.22
C GLU A 577 43.63 41.53 -10.28
N LEU A 578 43.58 40.28 -10.77
CA LEU A 578 42.38 39.45 -10.68
C LEU A 578 41.93 39.43 -9.21
N SER A 579 40.66 39.76 -8.91
CA SER A 579 40.13 39.75 -7.55
C SER A 579 38.96 38.80 -7.37
N GLY A 580 38.86 38.17 -6.20
CA GLY A 580 37.77 37.28 -5.80
C GLY A 580 37.84 35.88 -6.43
N TRP A 581 36.72 35.40 -6.98
CA TRP A 581 36.59 34.01 -7.45
C TRP A 581 37.51 33.65 -8.62
N LYS A 582 37.95 34.63 -9.42
CA LYS A 582 38.90 34.41 -10.54
C LYS A 582 40.32 34.07 -10.07
N LEU A 583 40.69 34.41 -8.83
CA LEU A 583 41.99 34.03 -8.27
C LEU A 583 42.09 32.53 -7.94
N VAL A 584 40.93 31.89 -7.82
CA VAL A 584 40.80 30.52 -7.35
C VAL A 584 40.70 29.52 -8.51
N VAL A 585 40.77 30.01 -9.75
CA VAL A 585 40.59 29.25 -11.01
C VAL A 585 41.42 27.97 -11.06
N GLY A 586 42.68 28.02 -10.58
CA GLY A 586 43.57 26.86 -10.54
C GLY A 586 43.33 25.89 -9.37
N ASP A 587 42.54 26.26 -8.36
CA ASP A 587 42.40 25.49 -7.11
C ASP A 587 40.99 24.96 -6.83
N VAL A 588 39.98 25.42 -7.58
CA VAL A 588 38.54 25.11 -7.34
C VAL A 588 38.20 23.61 -7.44
N PHE A 589 38.88 22.85 -8.30
CA PHE A 589 38.55 21.45 -8.56
C PHE A 589 39.44 20.45 -7.80
N HIS A 590 40.10 20.90 -6.73
CA HIS A 590 40.80 19.97 -5.83
C HIS A 590 39.84 18.94 -5.22
N PRO A 591 40.30 17.69 -5.02
CA PRO A 591 39.48 16.64 -4.45
C PRO A 591 39.09 16.99 -3.00
N PRO A 592 37.84 16.71 -2.59
CA PRO A 592 37.40 16.95 -1.23
C PRO A 592 38.09 16.00 -0.23
N ASN A 593 38.14 16.41 1.04
CA ASN A 593 38.53 15.51 2.14
C ASN A 593 37.59 14.29 2.16
N ASN A 594 38.14 13.07 2.19
CA ASN A 594 37.38 11.81 2.12
C ASN A 594 36.43 11.72 0.91
N PRO A 595 36.97 11.66 -0.33
CA PRO A 595 36.16 11.71 -1.56
C PRO A 595 35.23 10.50 -1.72
N SER A 596 35.60 9.35 -1.15
CA SER A 596 34.77 8.13 -1.19
C SER A 596 33.45 8.33 -0.44
N LEU A 597 33.51 8.78 0.82
CA LEU A 597 32.32 9.06 1.65
C LEU A 597 31.43 10.11 1.00
N PHE A 598 32.04 11.15 0.41
CA PHE A 598 31.30 12.19 -0.30
C PHE A 598 30.48 11.63 -1.46
N CYS A 599 31.09 10.79 -2.31
CA CYS A 599 30.39 10.15 -3.42
C CYS A 599 29.26 9.23 -2.95
N VAL A 600 29.48 8.51 -1.85
CA VAL A 600 28.47 7.63 -1.23
C VAL A 600 27.26 8.43 -0.76
N MET A 601 27.48 9.51 0.01
CA MET A 601 26.39 10.36 0.52
C MET A 601 25.58 11.03 -0.60
N VAL A 602 26.24 11.45 -1.69
CA VAL A 602 25.56 12.03 -2.86
C VAL A 602 24.74 10.97 -3.60
N GLY A 603 25.28 9.75 -3.77
CA GLY A 603 24.55 8.63 -4.38
C GLY A 603 23.28 8.27 -3.61
N ASP A 604 23.39 8.08 -2.30
CA ASP A 604 22.26 7.77 -1.42
C ASP A 604 21.21 8.90 -1.42
N GLY A 605 21.66 10.16 -1.45
CA GLY A 605 20.74 11.29 -1.53
C GLY A 605 19.95 11.35 -2.83
N VAL A 606 20.53 10.98 -3.99
CA VAL A 606 19.79 10.86 -5.25
C VAL A 606 18.73 9.76 -5.15
N GLN A 607 19.08 8.62 -4.53
CA GLN A 607 18.15 7.51 -4.36
C GLN A 607 16.94 7.89 -3.50
N ILE A 608 17.20 8.51 -2.34
CA ILE A 608 16.17 8.92 -1.38
C ILE A 608 15.29 10.02 -1.96
N LEU A 609 15.89 11.03 -2.62
CA LEU A 609 15.15 12.10 -3.27
C LEU A 609 14.26 11.56 -4.39
N GLY A 610 14.80 10.69 -5.25
CA GLY A 610 14.04 10.06 -6.32
C GLY A 610 12.86 9.25 -5.78
N MET A 611 13.08 8.48 -4.71
CA MET A 611 12.03 7.68 -4.06
C MET A 611 10.93 8.59 -3.52
N ALA A 612 11.28 9.69 -2.85
CA ALA A 612 10.31 10.65 -2.33
C ALA A 612 9.48 11.29 -3.46
N VAL A 613 10.13 11.77 -4.52
CA VAL A 613 9.44 12.41 -5.66
C VAL A 613 8.49 11.43 -6.36
N VAL A 614 8.96 10.23 -6.70
CA VAL A 614 8.14 9.23 -7.40
C VAL A 614 6.98 8.76 -6.53
N THR A 615 7.21 8.46 -5.25
CA THR A 615 6.13 8.01 -4.36
C THR A 615 5.09 9.11 -4.18
N THR A 616 5.50 10.35 -3.93
CA THR A 616 4.57 11.47 -3.75
C THR A 616 3.81 11.78 -5.05
N LEU A 617 4.44 11.66 -6.21
CA LEU A 617 3.77 11.81 -7.51
C LEU A 617 2.69 10.73 -7.71
N PHE A 618 3.02 9.46 -7.46
CA PHE A 618 2.04 8.37 -7.58
C PHE A 618 0.88 8.51 -6.59
N ALA A 619 1.16 8.98 -5.37
CA ALA A 619 0.12 9.31 -4.39
C ALA A 619 -0.74 10.51 -4.83
N ALA A 620 -0.14 11.54 -5.43
CA ALA A 620 -0.86 12.72 -5.93
C ALA A 620 -1.76 12.39 -7.15
N LEU A 621 -1.36 11.43 -7.99
CA LEU A 621 -2.17 10.92 -9.11
C LEU A 621 -3.30 9.98 -8.67
N GLY A 622 -3.38 9.61 -7.39
CA GLY A 622 -4.43 8.75 -6.84
C GLY A 622 -4.21 7.25 -7.03
N PHE A 623 -3.01 6.82 -7.44
CA PHE A 623 -2.69 5.38 -7.59
C PHE A 623 -2.60 4.64 -6.25
N SER A 624 -2.31 5.36 -5.17
CA SER A 624 -2.26 4.82 -3.81
C SER A 624 -3.31 5.53 -2.95
N SER A 625 -4.26 4.77 -2.41
CA SER A 625 -5.27 5.33 -1.50
C SER A 625 -4.60 5.83 -0.21
N PRO A 626 -4.90 7.05 0.25
CA PRO A 626 -4.45 7.58 1.54
C PRO A 626 -4.86 6.71 2.75
N ALA A 627 -5.90 5.89 2.59
CA ALA A 627 -6.40 4.99 3.63
C ALA A 627 -5.49 3.76 3.83
N SER A 628 -4.82 3.27 2.79
CA SER A 628 -3.95 2.09 2.85
C SER A 628 -2.48 2.49 3.07
N ARG A 629 -2.13 2.84 4.31
CA ARG A 629 -0.77 3.31 4.66
C ARG A 629 0.32 2.28 4.34
N GLY A 630 0.02 0.98 4.50
CA GLY A 630 0.96 -0.09 4.15
C GLY A 630 1.28 -0.16 2.66
N THR A 631 0.31 0.12 1.79
CA THR A 631 0.56 0.20 0.33
C THR A 631 1.55 1.32 0.00
N LEU A 632 1.45 2.47 0.67
CA LEU A 632 2.41 3.58 0.50
C LEU A 632 3.83 3.16 0.92
N VAL A 633 3.99 2.51 2.08
CA VAL A 633 5.30 2.03 2.56
C VAL A 633 5.87 0.96 1.63
N THR A 634 5.03 0.03 1.15
CA THR A 634 5.44 -1.00 0.19
C THR A 634 5.89 -0.37 -1.13
N GLY A 635 5.17 0.66 -1.62
CA GLY A 635 5.55 1.43 -2.79
C GLY A 635 6.89 2.17 -2.62
N MET A 636 7.11 2.80 -1.46
CA MET A 636 8.38 3.45 -1.14
C MET A 636 9.55 2.45 -1.20
N LEU A 637 9.40 1.28 -0.59
CA LEU A 637 10.43 0.22 -0.64
C LEU A 637 10.70 -0.24 -2.06
N PHE A 638 9.65 -0.46 -2.86
CA PHE A 638 9.80 -0.86 -4.25
C PHE A 638 10.56 0.18 -5.09
N PHE A 639 10.16 1.45 -5.01
CA PHE A 639 10.84 2.53 -5.73
C PHE A 639 12.28 2.74 -5.24
N TYR A 640 12.52 2.59 -3.94
CA TYR A 640 13.87 2.65 -3.37
C TYR A 640 14.80 1.60 -4.00
N LEU A 641 14.34 0.36 -4.19
CA LEU A 641 15.15 -0.71 -4.80
C LEU A 641 15.53 -0.38 -6.25
N ILE A 642 14.57 0.05 -7.07
CA ILE A 642 14.80 0.34 -8.49
C ILE A 642 15.74 1.53 -8.67
N LEU A 643 15.55 2.57 -7.86
CA LEU A 643 16.38 3.78 -7.90
C LEU A 643 17.82 3.56 -7.40
N GLY A 644 18.14 2.37 -6.86
CA GLY A 644 19.52 1.97 -6.59
C GLY A 644 20.43 2.05 -7.83
N ILE A 645 19.89 1.82 -9.03
CA ILE A 645 20.65 1.97 -10.29
C ILE A 645 21.12 3.43 -10.48
N ALA A 646 20.24 4.40 -10.21
CA ALA A 646 20.56 5.82 -10.31
C ALA A 646 21.60 6.23 -9.25
N ALA A 647 21.47 5.72 -8.03
CA ALA A 647 22.41 5.95 -6.93
C ALA A 647 23.84 5.51 -7.29
N GLY A 648 23.99 4.26 -7.74
CA GLY A 648 25.27 3.69 -8.15
C GLY A 648 25.87 4.44 -9.35
N TYR A 649 25.03 4.81 -10.33
CA TYR A 649 25.48 5.57 -11.50
C TYR A 649 26.06 6.93 -11.13
N VAL A 650 25.35 7.72 -10.33
CA VAL A 650 25.79 9.07 -9.94
C VAL A 650 27.04 8.99 -9.06
N ALA A 651 27.07 8.11 -8.07
CA ALA A 651 28.21 7.98 -7.15
C ALA A 651 29.50 7.56 -7.87
N VAL A 652 29.43 6.53 -8.73
CA VAL A 652 30.62 6.05 -9.47
C VAL A 652 31.06 7.05 -10.53
N ARG A 653 30.13 7.72 -11.20
CA ARG A 653 30.48 8.78 -12.16
C ARG A 653 31.18 9.95 -11.46
N LEU A 654 30.71 10.33 -10.27
CA LEU A 654 31.35 11.37 -9.46
C LEU A 654 32.74 10.94 -8.96
N TRP A 655 32.89 9.70 -8.51
CA TRP A 655 34.19 9.14 -8.12
C TRP A 655 35.22 9.21 -9.26
N LYS A 656 34.79 8.85 -10.47
CA LYS A 656 35.62 8.90 -11.67
C LYS A 656 35.99 10.35 -12.05
N THR A 657 35.09 11.31 -11.85
CA THR A 657 35.41 12.74 -12.07
C THR A 657 36.44 13.27 -11.09
N ILE A 658 36.31 12.94 -9.80
CA ILE A 658 37.25 13.36 -8.77
C ILE A 658 38.63 12.71 -8.98
N SER A 659 38.66 11.46 -9.45
CA SER A 659 39.88 10.70 -9.74
C SER A 659 40.49 10.99 -11.12
N CYS A 660 40.10 12.09 -11.78
CA CYS A 660 40.59 12.50 -13.09
C CYS A 660 40.55 11.38 -14.16
N GLY A 661 39.51 10.55 -14.14
CA GLY A 661 39.31 9.46 -15.10
C GLY A 661 39.84 8.09 -14.67
N ASP A 662 40.49 7.94 -13.50
CA ASP A 662 40.83 6.61 -12.98
C ASP A 662 39.56 5.84 -12.57
N HIS A 663 39.52 4.57 -12.95
CA HIS A 663 38.42 3.66 -12.67
C HIS A 663 38.67 2.78 -11.44
N LYS A 664 39.90 2.75 -10.90
CA LYS A 664 40.24 1.91 -9.76
C LYS A 664 39.34 2.23 -8.56
N GLY A 665 38.82 1.18 -7.91
CA GLY A 665 37.99 1.32 -6.70
C GLY A 665 36.48 1.56 -6.92
N TRP A 666 35.99 1.60 -8.18
CA TRP A 666 34.56 1.84 -8.45
C TRP A 666 33.59 0.84 -7.78
N VAL A 667 33.99 -0.44 -7.71
CA VAL A 667 33.21 -1.50 -7.04
C VAL A 667 33.08 -1.22 -5.55
N SER A 668 34.14 -0.74 -4.90
CA SER A 668 34.11 -0.43 -3.48
C SER A 668 33.16 0.72 -3.20
N VAL A 669 33.23 1.81 -3.97
CA VAL A 669 32.32 2.97 -3.82
C VAL A 669 30.86 2.53 -4.03
N SER A 670 30.58 1.75 -5.07
CA SER A 670 29.22 1.28 -5.36
C SER A 670 28.67 0.34 -4.27
N LEU A 671 29.53 -0.48 -3.65
CA LEU A 671 29.13 -1.35 -2.53
C LEU A 671 28.88 -0.55 -1.25
N TRP A 672 29.68 0.50 -1.00
CA TRP A 672 29.42 1.42 0.12
C TRP A 672 28.12 2.20 -0.05
N VAL A 673 27.77 2.66 -1.27
CA VAL A 673 26.44 3.24 -1.58
C VAL A 673 25.32 2.26 -1.21
N ALA A 674 25.43 1.00 -1.66
CA ALA A 674 24.41 -0.01 -1.37
C ALA A 674 24.23 -0.33 0.12
N CYS A 675 25.27 -0.08 0.94
CA CYS A 675 25.31 -0.50 2.34
C CYS A 675 25.22 0.65 3.35
N PHE A 676 25.49 1.91 2.97
CA PHE A 676 25.61 3.02 3.91
C PHE A 676 24.26 3.37 4.55
N PHE A 677 23.29 3.84 3.76
CA PHE A 677 21.96 4.17 4.29
C PHE A 677 21.16 2.93 4.76
N PRO A 678 21.06 1.83 3.98
CA PRO A 678 20.37 0.62 4.45
C PRO A 678 21.02 -0.01 5.68
N GLY A 679 22.34 0.04 5.81
CA GLY A 679 23.05 -0.47 6.99
C GLY A 679 22.74 0.31 8.26
N ILE A 680 22.66 1.64 8.17
CA ILE A 680 22.19 2.49 9.29
C ILE A 680 20.74 2.15 9.64
N GLY A 681 19.86 2.03 8.62
CA GLY A 681 18.47 1.65 8.82
C GLY A 681 18.31 0.28 9.48
N PHE A 682 19.11 -0.71 9.07
CA PHE A 682 19.10 -2.06 9.65
C PHE A 682 19.60 -2.07 11.10
N LEU A 683 20.66 -1.32 11.43
CA LEU A 683 21.16 -1.20 12.80
C LEU A 683 20.11 -0.58 13.73
N ILE A 684 19.46 0.49 13.25
CA ILE A 684 18.34 1.13 13.95
C ILE A 684 17.20 0.13 14.14
N LEU A 685 16.78 -0.55 13.08
CA LEU A 685 15.71 -1.55 13.13
C LEU A 685 15.99 -2.65 14.14
N MET A 686 17.22 -3.19 14.16
CA MET A 686 17.64 -4.22 15.10
C MET A 686 17.58 -3.74 16.55
N THR A 687 18.02 -2.50 16.82
CA THR A 687 18.01 -1.92 18.17
C THR A 687 16.57 -1.66 18.64
N LEU A 688 15.73 -1.08 17.78
CA LEU A 688 14.33 -0.82 18.10
C LEU A 688 13.53 -2.11 18.26
N ASN A 689 13.79 -3.12 17.43
CA ASN A 689 13.10 -4.40 17.50
C ASN A 689 13.43 -5.15 18.80
N PHE A 690 14.66 -5.07 19.29
CA PHE A 690 15.03 -5.61 20.61
C PHE A 690 14.23 -4.94 21.74
N LEU A 691 14.06 -3.61 21.70
CA LEU A 691 13.25 -2.87 22.67
C LEU A 691 11.75 -3.23 22.58
N LEU A 692 11.22 -3.39 21.36
CA LEU A 692 9.82 -3.74 21.12
C LEU A 692 9.51 -5.18 21.55
N TRP A 693 10.43 -6.11 21.33
CA TRP A 693 10.27 -7.50 21.76
C TRP A 693 10.27 -7.59 23.30
N ASN A 694 11.20 -6.90 23.97
CA ASN A 694 11.21 -6.84 25.44
C ASN A 694 9.93 -6.22 26.02
N SER A 695 9.20 -5.44 25.22
CA SER A 695 7.94 -4.78 25.61
C SER A 695 6.68 -5.56 25.19
N HIS A 696 6.80 -6.75 24.60
CA HIS A 696 5.69 -7.56 24.05
C HIS A 696 4.77 -6.79 23.06
N SER A 697 5.33 -5.88 22.27
CA SER A 697 4.56 -5.09 21.29
C SER A 697 4.21 -5.88 20.02
N THR A 698 3.06 -5.59 19.40
CA THR A 698 2.71 -6.15 18.07
C THR A 698 3.51 -5.57 16.92
N ARG A 699 4.14 -4.40 17.12
CA ARG A 699 5.07 -3.81 16.13
C ARG A 699 6.42 -4.53 16.10
N ALA A 700 6.69 -5.43 17.05
CA ALA A 700 7.88 -6.28 16.97
C ALA A 700 7.80 -7.13 15.70
N ILE A 701 8.80 -6.95 14.85
CA ILE A 701 8.87 -7.60 13.54
C ILE A 701 9.28 -9.07 13.76
N PRO A 702 8.54 -10.05 13.21
CA PRO A 702 8.90 -11.45 13.35
C PRO A 702 10.22 -11.76 12.64
N PHE A 703 10.95 -12.76 13.13
CA PHE A 703 12.26 -13.15 12.58
C PHE A 703 12.21 -13.47 11.08
N SER A 704 11.11 -14.09 10.61
CA SER A 704 10.89 -14.38 9.19
C SER A 704 10.97 -13.11 8.32
N LEU A 705 10.40 -12.00 8.80
CA LEU A 705 10.39 -10.74 8.06
C LEU A 705 11.78 -10.09 8.02
N PHE A 706 12.57 -10.21 9.08
CA PHE A 706 13.97 -9.78 9.07
C PHE A 706 14.76 -10.49 7.97
N VAL A 707 14.58 -11.81 7.85
CA VAL A 707 15.24 -12.59 6.80
C VAL A 707 14.80 -12.10 5.42
N ILE A 708 13.50 -11.83 5.20
CA ILE A 708 12.98 -11.30 3.93
C ILE A 708 13.62 -9.94 3.58
N LEU A 709 13.70 -9.01 4.54
CA LEU A 709 14.31 -7.69 4.32
C LEU A 709 15.81 -7.80 3.99
N ILE A 710 16.53 -8.69 4.68
CA ILE A 710 17.95 -8.96 4.40
C ILE A 710 18.11 -9.54 2.99
N LEU A 711 17.28 -10.53 2.62
CA LEU A 711 17.34 -11.13 1.28
C LEU A 711 17.07 -10.08 0.20
N LEU A 712 16.05 -9.24 0.39
CA LEU A 712 15.72 -8.16 -0.55
C LEU A 712 16.83 -7.09 -0.63
N TRP A 713 17.52 -6.79 0.48
CA TRP A 713 18.68 -5.90 0.47
C TRP A 713 19.88 -6.50 -0.30
N PHE A 714 20.31 -7.72 0.02
CA PHE A 714 21.52 -8.32 -0.57
C PHE A 714 21.32 -8.89 -1.97
N PHE A 715 20.14 -9.45 -2.29
CA PHE A 715 19.90 -10.09 -3.59
C PHE A 715 19.27 -9.16 -4.64
N ILE A 716 18.66 -8.04 -4.23
CA ILE A 716 18.03 -7.10 -5.17
C ILE A 716 18.76 -5.75 -5.12
N SER A 717 18.80 -5.08 -3.97
CA SER A 717 19.35 -3.72 -3.88
C SER A 717 20.84 -3.64 -4.22
N VAL A 718 21.67 -4.53 -3.66
CA VAL A 718 23.13 -4.54 -3.89
C VAL A 718 23.47 -4.82 -5.37
N PRO A 719 22.88 -5.83 -6.06
CA PRO A 719 23.12 -6.01 -7.48
C PRO A 719 22.65 -4.84 -8.35
N LEU A 720 21.48 -4.26 -8.08
CA LEU A 720 20.95 -3.13 -8.85
C LEU A 720 21.85 -1.89 -8.75
N THR A 721 22.33 -1.58 -7.54
CA THR A 721 23.29 -0.48 -7.33
C THR A 721 24.63 -0.75 -8.03
N LEU A 722 25.14 -1.99 -8.00
CA LEU A 722 26.36 -2.37 -8.75
C LEU A 722 26.19 -2.27 -10.27
N ILE A 723 25.01 -2.63 -10.81
CA ILE A 723 24.69 -2.43 -12.23
C ILE A 723 24.75 -0.94 -12.57
N GLY A 724 24.12 -0.09 -11.74
CA GLY A 724 24.23 1.36 -11.84
C GLY A 724 25.67 1.86 -11.82
N GLY A 725 26.46 1.36 -10.87
CA GLY A 725 27.89 1.67 -10.76
C GLY A 725 28.70 1.25 -12.00
N CYS A 726 28.39 0.09 -12.59
CA CYS A 726 29.04 -0.36 -13.82
C CYS A 726 28.71 0.57 -15.00
N LEU A 727 27.47 1.02 -15.12
CA LEU A 727 27.06 2.02 -16.11
C LEU A 727 27.77 3.36 -15.88
N GLY A 728 27.92 3.78 -14.61
CA GLY A 728 28.65 4.99 -14.23
C GLY A 728 30.15 4.90 -14.55
N ALA A 729 30.76 3.73 -14.38
CA ALA A 729 32.16 3.48 -14.72
C ALA A 729 32.39 3.55 -16.25
N ARG A 730 31.47 3.00 -17.04
CA ARG A 730 31.51 3.03 -18.51
C ARG A 730 31.24 4.43 -19.07
N ALA A 731 30.45 5.26 -18.39
CA ALA A 731 30.15 6.61 -18.83
C ALA A 731 31.41 7.49 -18.91
N PRO A 732 31.48 8.45 -19.86
CA PRO A 732 32.58 9.41 -19.91
C PRO A 732 32.60 10.26 -18.64
N HIS A 733 33.80 10.50 -18.12
CA HIS A 733 33.97 11.40 -16.97
C HIS A 733 33.73 12.85 -17.42
N ILE A 734 33.17 13.66 -16.53
CA ILE A 734 33.03 15.10 -16.73
C ILE A 734 34.42 15.72 -16.64
N GLN A 735 34.88 16.33 -17.73
CA GLN A 735 36.17 17.02 -17.76
C GLN A 735 36.07 18.36 -17.03
N TYR A 736 37.06 18.67 -16.21
CA TYR A 736 37.15 19.98 -15.58
C TYR A 736 37.49 21.04 -16.63
N PRO A 737 36.83 22.22 -16.59
CA PRO A 737 37.05 23.29 -17.56
C PRO A 737 38.46 23.88 -17.45
N VAL A 738 39.12 23.71 -16.30
CA VAL A 738 40.43 24.28 -16.00
C VAL A 738 41.32 23.21 -15.36
N ARG A 739 42.63 23.25 -15.65
CA ARG A 739 43.63 22.38 -15.00
C ARG A 739 43.88 22.83 -13.56
N THR A 740 43.90 21.86 -12.64
CA THR A 740 44.19 22.10 -11.23
C THR A 740 45.70 22.25 -11.00
N ASN A 741 46.08 23.24 -10.18
CA ASN A 741 47.46 23.42 -9.72
C ASN A 741 47.90 22.27 -8.80
N HIS A 742 49.21 22.02 -8.71
CA HIS A 742 49.76 20.97 -7.84
C HIS A 742 49.84 21.37 -6.37
N VAL A 743 49.96 22.66 -6.07
CA VAL A 743 50.06 23.19 -4.70
C VAL A 743 48.82 24.04 -4.43
N PRO A 744 48.02 23.71 -3.40
CA PRO A 744 46.83 24.48 -3.08
C PRO A 744 47.20 25.84 -2.49
N ARG A 745 46.50 26.89 -2.92
CA ARG A 745 46.64 28.24 -2.33
C ARG A 745 46.12 28.27 -0.88
N GLU A 746 46.81 29.05 -0.06
CA GLU A 746 46.41 29.32 1.33
C GLU A 746 45.11 30.15 1.37
N ILE A 747 44.17 29.74 2.23
CA ILE A 747 42.86 30.40 2.36
C ILE A 747 43.02 31.61 3.30
N PRO A 748 42.58 32.82 2.90
CA PRO A 748 42.70 34.00 3.74
C PRO A 748 41.86 33.87 5.02
N ALA A 749 42.36 34.47 6.12
CA ALA A 749 41.68 34.45 7.41
C ALA A 749 40.31 35.13 7.32
N GLN A 750 39.24 34.37 7.56
CA GLN A 750 37.87 34.88 7.47
C GLN A 750 37.45 35.55 8.78
N ARG A 751 36.77 36.70 8.68
CA ARG A 751 36.29 37.45 9.85
C ARG A 751 35.16 36.75 10.61
N TYR A 752 34.42 35.86 9.96
CA TYR A 752 33.40 35.00 10.58
C TYR A 752 33.67 33.53 10.23
N PRO A 753 33.42 32.59 11.15
CA PRO A 753 33.60 31.18 10.88
C PRO A 753 32.62 30.72 9.78
N SER A 754 33.15 30.17 8.69
CA SER A 754 32.36 29.70 7.54
C SER A 754 31.22 28.76 7.92
N TRP A 755 31.41 27.90 8.93
CA TRP A 755 30.40 26.96 9.41
C TRP A 755 29.18 27.62 10.08
N LEU A 756 29.32 28.79 10.72
CA LEU A 756 28.19 29.50 11.32
C LEU A 756 27.22 30.03 10.25
N LEU A 757 27.77 30.45 9.10
CA LEU A 757 26.99 30.87 7.94
C LEU A 757 26.19 29.69 7.34
N LEU A 758 26.79 28.50 7.32
CA LEU A 758 26.14 27.27 6.86
C LEU A 758 24.96 26.86 7.75
N LEU A 759 25.04 27.07 9.06
CA LEU A 759 23.92 26.82 9.95
C LEU A 759 22.75 27.74 9.61
N GLY A 760 22.98 29.05 9.48
CA GLY A 760 21.93 30.01 9.11
C GLY A 760 21.27 29.75 7.75
N ALA A 761 21.97 29.08 6.82
CA ALA A 761 21.46 28.72 5.51
C ALA A 761 20.19 27.84 5.55
N GLY A 762 20.16 26.89 6.49
CA GLY A 762 19.08 25.90 6.60
C GLY A 762 17.74 26.49 7.08
N ILE A 763 17.74 27.72 7.60
CA ILE A 763 16.52 28.41 8.05
C ILE A 763 15.58 28.68 6.87
N LEU A 764 16.11 29.04 5.70
CA LEU A 764 15.29 29.38 4.53
C LEU A 764 14.54 28.15 3.98
N PRO A 765 15.20 27.00 3.69
CA PRO A 765 14.49 25.76 3.36
C PRO A 765 13.55 25.30 4.49
N PHE A 766 13.94 25.44 5.75
CA PHE A 766 13.07 25.08 6.88
C PHE A 766 11.77 25.88 6.90
N GLY A 767 11.82 27.18 6.60
CA GLY A 767 10.64 28.04 6.51
C GLY A 767 9.63 27.58 5.45
N THR A 768 10.10 26.97 4.36
CA THR A 768 9.23 26.39 3.31
C THR A 768 8.59 25.07 3.71
N LEU A 769 9.20 24.35 4.66
CA LEU A 769 8.74 23.03 5.12
C LEU A 769 7.96 23.06 6.43
N PHE A 770 8.09 24.10 7.24
CA PHE A 770 7.60 24.15 8.62
C PHE A 770 6.13 23.73 8.75
N VAL A 771 5.26 24.22 7.87
CA VAL A 771 3.82 23.93 7.91
C VAL A 771 3.54 22.47 7.56
N GLU A 772 4.15 21.93 6.50
CA GLU A 772 3.94 20.55 6.08
C GLU A 772 4.57 19.55 7.06
N ILE A 773 5.72 19.86 7.65
CA ILE A 773 6.34 19.02 8.69
C ILE A 773 5.40 18.84 9.88
N PHE A 774 4.66 19.88 10.30
CA PHE A 774 3.66 19.74 11.36
C PHE A 774 2.58 18.72 11.00
N PHE A 775 2.03 18.77 9.78
CA PHE A 775 1.01 17.84 9.33
C PHE A 775 1.55 16.41 9.15
N ILE A 776 2.77 16.25 8.62
CA ILE A 776 3.45 14.95 8.49
C ILE A 776 3.67 14.33 9.87
N MET A 777 4.21 15.10 10.83
CA MET A 777 4.44 14.63 12.19
C MET A 777 3.13 14.28 12.89
N SER A 778 2.07 15.08 12.72
CA SER A 778 0.75 14.77 13.27
C SER A 778 0.14 13.51 12.63
N SER A 779 0.42 13.24 11.35
CA SER A 779 -0.07 12.04 10.68
C SER A 779 0.64 10.76 11.14
N ILE A 780 1.96 10.81 11.23
CA ILE A 780 2.80 9.67 11.65
C ILE A 780 2.57 9.34 13.14
N TRP A 781 2.62 10.35 14.00
CA TRP A 781 2.65 10.15 15.45
C TRP A 781 1.28 10.22 16.12
N SER A 782 0.35 11.04 15.62
CA SER A 782 -1.00 11.19 16.19
C SER A 782 -2.08 10.41 15.43
N GLY A 783 -1.68 9.57 14.46
CA GLY A 783 -2.59 8.65 13.76
C GLY A 783 -3.59 9.31 12.81
N ARG A 784 -3.48 10.62 12.53
CA ARG A 784 -4.39 11.33 11.61
C ARG A 784 -4.09 10.99 10.15
N VAL A 785 -5.10 10.84 9.30
CA VAL A 785 -4.91 10.48 7.87
C VAL A 785 -4.59 11.72 7.04
N TYR A 786 -3.35 11.87 6.55
CA TYR A 786 -2.97 12.96 5.65
C TYR A 786 -3.50 12.70 4.23
N TYR A 787 -4.36 13.58 3.71
CA TYR A 787 -5.00 13.44 2.40
C TYR A 787 -4.41 14.35 1.31
N ALA A 788 -3.67 15.40 1.68
CA ALA A 788 -3.25 16.48 0.79
C ALA A 788 -1.96 16.16 -0.02
N PHE A 789 -1.85 14.97 -0.62
CA PHE A 789 -0.64 14.55 -1.36
C PHE A 789 -0.27 15.45 -2.54
N GLY A 790 -1.26 16.05 -3.21
CA GLY A 790 -1.01 17.05 -4.25
C GLY A 790 -0.31 18.31 -3.73
N PHE A 791 -0.70 18.80 -2.55
CA PHE A 791 -0.01 19.92 -1.89
C PHE A 791 1.41 19.53 -1.46
N LEU A 792 1.58 18.33 -0.92
CA LEU A 792 2.89 17.79 -0.56
C LEU A 792 3.85 17.74 -1.75
N PHE A 793 3.37 17.33 -2.94
CA PHE A 793 4.18 17.30 -4.16
C PHE A 793 4.66 18.70 -4.58
N ILE A 794 3.78 19.70 -4.52
CA ILE A 794 4.10 21.09 -4.84
C ILE A 794 5.14 21.63 -3.86
N VAL A 795 4.96 21.40 -2.56
CA VAL A 795 5.92 21.84 -1.52
C VAL A 795 7.26 21.13 -1.67
N LEU A 796 7.29 19.84 -1.99
CA LEU A 796 8.52 19.09 -2.28
C LEU A 796 9.26 19.70 -3.48
N THR A 797 8.54 20.14 -4.52
CA THR A 797 9.14 20.81 -5.68
C THR A 797 9.76 22.16 -5.28
N PHE A 798 9.06 22.97 -4.48
CA PHE A 798 9.61 24.22 -3.96
C PHE A 798 10.83 23.99 -3.07
N LEU A 799 10.84 22.94 -2.24
CA LEU A 799 11.99 22.58 -1.43
C LEU A 799 13.24 22.34 -2.29
N VAL A 800 13.11 21.55 -3.37
CA VAL A 800 14.23 21.25 -4.27
C VAL A 800 14.79 22.54 -4.88
N VAL A 801 13.91 23.44 -5.33
CA VAL A 801 14.34 24.74 -5.88
C VAL A 801 15.05 25.59 -4.83
N VAL A 802 14.46 25.77 -3.64
CA VAL A 802 15.05 26.59 -2.58
C VAL A 802 16.38 26.03 -2.09
N CYS A 803 16.52 24.70 -1.97
CA CYS A 803 17.81 24.07 -1.67
C CYS A 803 18.86 24.37 -2.76
N ALA A 804 18.51 24.24 -4.04
CA ALA A 804 19.41 24.57 -5.12
C ALA A 804 19.87 26.04 -5.06
N GLU A 805 18.93 26.97 -4.84
CA GLU A 805 19.21 28.40 -4.81
C GLU A 805 20.09 28.80 -3.62
N VAL A 806 19.77 28.34 -2.41
CA VAL A 806 20.55 28.62 -1.19
C VAL A 806 21.99 28.11 -1.33
N SER A 807 22.16 26.89 -1.84
CA SER A 807 23.50 26.32 -2.06
C SER A 807 24.31 27.09 -3.11
N ILE A 808 23.70 27.54 -4.22
CA ILE A 808 24.38 28.35 -5.25
C ILE A 808 24.86 29.69 -4.67
N VAL A 809 23.98 30.41 -3.97
CA VAL A 809 24.31 31.73 -3.38
C VAL A 809 25.48 31.62 -2.40
N LEU A 810 25.48 30.59 -1.54
CA LEU A 810 26.56 30.38 -0.58
C LEU A 810 27.85 29.91 -1.23
N THR A 811 27.76 29.06 -2.25
CA THR A 811 28.93 28.62 -3.03
C THR A 811 29.60 29.80 -3.71
N TYR A 812 28.83 30.67 -4.36
CA TYR A 812 29.34 31.90 -4.97
C TYR A 812 30.01 32.82 -3.93
N ARG A 813 29.39 33.00 -2.76
CA ARG A 813 29.97 33.80 -1.67
C ARG A 813 31.28 33.21 -1.16
N HIS A 814 31.38 31.89 -1.01
CA HIS A 814 32.62 31.23 -0.58
C HIS A 814 33.74 31.40 -1.61
N LEU A 815 33.42 31.24 -2.90
CA LEU A 815 34.38 31.46 -3.99
C LEU A 815 34.82 32.93 -4.08
N TYR A 816 33.90 33.87 -3.88
CA TYR A 816 34.22 35.30 -3.82
C TYR A 816 35.17 35.64 -2.66
N MET A 817 35.06 34.93 -1.54
CA MET A 817 35.95 35.05 -0.38
C MET A 817 37.23 34.18 -0.50
N GLU A 818 37.61 33.82 -1.74
CA GLU A 818 38.81 33.05 -2.08
C GLU A 818 38.90 31.67 -1.40
N ASN A 819 37.76 31.09 -1.02
CA ASN A 819 37.71 29.80 -0.37
C ASN A 819 37.36 28.70 -1.37
N TRP A 820 38.37 27.96 -1.84
CA TRP A 820 38.22 26.86 -2.80
C TRP A 820 37.60 25.59 -2.19
N ASN A 821 37.52 25.47 -0.86
CA ASN A 821 36.95 24.29 -0.19
C ASN A 821 35.41 24.35 -0.16
N TRP A 822 34.78 24.24 -1.32
CA TRP A 822 33.32 24.40 -1.49
C TRP A 822 32.53 23.08 -1.50
N TRP A 823 33.12 21.93 -1.83
CA TRP A 823 32.44 20.63 -1.97
C TRP A 823 31.53 20.27 -0.77
N TRP A 824 32.12 20.03 0.41
CA TRP A 824 31.36 19.73 1.63
C TRP A 824 30.47 20.89 2.07
N LYS A 825 30.89 22.14 1.82
CA LYS A 825 30.12 23.31 2.22
C LYS A 825 28.82 23.44 1.42
N SER A 826 28.86 23.14 0.12
CA SER A 826 27.67 23.16 -0.74
C SER A 826 26.66 22.07 -0.37
N PHE A 827 27.16 20.90 0.06
CA PHE A 827 26.33 19.80 0.58
C PHE A 827 25.67 20.19 1.90
N PHE A 828 26.43 20.63 2.90
CA PHE A 828 25.89 20.99 4.21
C PHE A 828 25.10 22.30 4.22
N ALA A 829 25.25 23.18 3.21
CA ALA A 829 24.48 24.42 3.09
C ALA A 829 22.97 24.16 3.01
N SER A 830 22.55 23.21 2.19
CA SER A 830 21.15 22.77 2.12
C SER A 830 20.85 21.66 3.13
N GLY A 831 21.81 20.77 3.39
CA GLY A 831 21.65 19.69 4.36
C GLY A 831 21.43 20.15 5.81
N SER A 832 21.85 21.37 6.17
CA SER A 832 21.65 21.93 7.52
C SER A 832 20.18 22.12 7.89
N VAL A 833 19.25 22.10 6.91
CA VAL A 833 17.80 22.06 7.16
C VAL A 833 17.41 20.92 8.11
N ALA A 834 18.10 19.77 8.01
CA ALA A 834 17.86 18.59 8.82
C ALA A 834 18.03 18.88 10.33
N ILE A 835 18.98 19.75 10.71
CA ILE A 835 19.18 20.16 12.11
C ILE A 835 17.95 20.90 12.63
N TYR A 836 17.37 21.80 11.83
CA TYR A 836 16.15 22.52 12.20
C TYR A 836 14.94 21.60 12.29
N VAL A 837 14.83 20.62 11.39
CA VAL A 837 13.79 19.58 11.48
C VAL A 837 13.94 18.76 12.76
N PHE A 838 15.16 18.37 13.14
CA PHE A 838 15.40 17.63 14.37
C PHE A 838 15.06 18.44 15.64
N LEU A 839 15.48 19.71 15.69
CA LEU A 839 15.12 20.62 16.78
C LEU A 839 13.60 20.81 16.86
N TYR A 840 12.93 20.89 15.72
CA TYR A 840 11.48 20.93 15.65
C TYR A 840 10.85 19.62 16.16
N SER A 841 11.39 18.45 15.82
CA SER A 841 10.93 17.17 16.36
C SER A 841 11.08 17.09 17.89
N ILE A 842 12.16 17.63 18.46
CA ILE A 842 12.33 17.71 19.92
C ILE A 842 11.31 18.68 20.52
N LYS A 843 11.10 19.84 19.91
CA LYS A 843 10.06 20.78 20.34
C LYS A 843 8.68 20.11 20.31
N TYR A 844 8.35 19.41 19.23
CA TYR A 844 7.08 18.70 19.08
C TYR A 844 6.90 17.65 20.17
N LEU A 845 7.97 16.89 20.49
CA LEU A 845 7.97 15.93 21.60
C LEU A 845 7.65 16.60 22.96
N VAL A 846 8.29 17.74 23.26
CA VAL A 846 8.18 18.40 24.57
C VAL A 846 6.88 19.18 24.73
N PHE A 847 6.40 19.84 23.68
CA PHE A 847 5.30 20.80 23.77
C PHE A 847 3.96 20.24 23.27
N ASP A 848 3.97 19.45 22.19
CA ASP A 848 2.76 18.95 21.53
C ASP A 848 2.43 17.51 21.96
N LEU A 849 3.45 16.67 22.21
CA LEU A 849 3.32 15.28 22.70
C LEU A 849 3.51 15.16 24.23
N LYS A 850 2.99 16.13 25.01
CA LYS A 850 3.12 16.13 26.48
C LYS A 850 2.58 14.87 27.17
N SER A 851 1.74 14.10 26.50
CA SER A 851 1.17 12.87 27.02
C SER A 851 2.00 11.62 26.72
N LEU A 852 3.13 11.73 25.99
CA LEU A 852 3.97 10.58 25.65
C LEU A 852 4.57 9.95 26.93
N SER A 853 3.96 8.85 27.40
CA SER A 853 4.33 8.22 28.66
C SER A 853 5.36 7.10 28.45
N GLY A 854 6.44 7.16 29.21
CA GLY A 854 7.47 6.11 29.27
C GLY A 854 8.73 6.34 28.42
N PRO A 855 9.91 5.95 28.93
CA PRO A 855 11.20 6.19 28.27
C PRO A 855 11.37 5.41 26.96
N VAL A 856 10.72 4.26 26.82
CA VAL A 856 10.80 3.44 25.61
C VAL A 856 10.11 4.15 24.44
N SER A 857 8.91 4.71 24.64
CA SER A 857 8.18 5.43 23.58
C SER A 857 8.95 6.68 23.13
N ALA A 858 9.51 7.45 24.08
CA ALA A 858 10.34 8.62 23.74
C ALA A 858 11.60 8.22 22.95
N THR A 859 12.21 7.08 23.28
CA THR A 859 13.37 6.54 22.54
C THR A 859 12.98 6.13 21.12
N LEU A 860 11.84 5.43 20.95
CA LEU A 860 11.33 5.06 19.63
C LEU A 860 11.12 6.31 18.76
N TYR A 861 10.40 7.32 19.27
CA TYR A 861 10.17 8.59 18.59
C TYR A 861 11.46 9.26 18.14
N LEU A 862 12.43 9.41 19.05
CA LEU A 862 13.69 10.11 18.77
C LEU A 862 14.55 9.38 17.75
N VAL A 863 14.63 8.05 17.82
CA VAL A 863 15.44 7.25 16.89
C VAL A 863 14.81 7.24 15.49
N TYR A 864 13.49 7.08 15.37
CA TYR A 864 12.81 7.19 14.08
C TYR A 864 12.89 8.61 13.51
N SER A 865 12.73 9.64 14.33
CA SER A 865 12.90 11.03 13.92
C SER A 865 14.33 11.31 13.43
N LEU A 866 15.34 10.77 14.12
CA LEU A 866 16.74 10.87 13.71
C LEU A 866 16.98 10.19 12.35
N PHE A 867 16.35 9.04 12.10
CA PHE A 867 16.43 8.35 10.81
C PHE A 867 15.82 9.16 9.67
N ILE A 868 14.64 9.76 9.89
CA ILE A 868 13.98 10.66 8.93
C ILE A 868 14.85 11.89 8.65
N VAL A 869 15.42 12.49 9.69
CA VAL A 869 16.32 13.66 9.58
C VAL A 869 17.58 13.33 8.78
N LEU A 870 18.19 12.15 9.00
CA LEU A 870 19.33 11.68 8.22
C LEU A 870 18.97 11.58 6.72
N ALA A 871 17.80 11.01 6.41
CA ALA A 871 17.32 10.91 5.03
C ALA A 871 17.10 12.30 4.39
N ILE A 872 16.50 13.25 5.12
CA ILE A 872 16.32 14.64 4.67
C ILE A 872 17.67 15.31 4.42
N MET A 873 18.66 15.11 5.30
CA MET A 873 20.01 15.67 5.14
C MET A 873 20.67 15.18 3.85
N LEU A 874 20.61 13.86 3.58
CA LEU A 874 21.20 13.27 2.37
C LEU A 874 20.49 13.78 1.11
N ALA A 875 19.16 13.83 1.10
CA ALA A 875 18.38 14.29 -0.05
C ALA A 875 18.63 15.78 -0.35
N THR A 876 18.45 16.66 0.65
CA THR A 876 18.59 18.12 0.48
C THR A 876 20.04 18.54 0.24
N GLY A 877 21.01 17.89 0.91
CA GLY A 877 22.42 18.14 0.69
C GLY A 877 22.88 17.75 -0.71
N THR A 878 22.33 16.66 -1.25
CA THR A 878 22.61 16.22 -2.63
C THR A 878 22.09 17.22 -3.67
N VAL A 879 20.88 17.73 -3.51
CA VAL A 879 20.34 18.81 -4.38
C VAL A 879 21.25 20.02 -4.34
N GLY A 880 21.67 20.44 -3.14
CA GLY A 880 22.56 21.56 -2.94
C GLY A 880 23.91 21.38 -3.65
N PHE A 881 24.55 20.22 -3.46
CA PHE A 881 25.82 19.92 -4.10
C PHE A 881 25.72 19.83 -5.62
N LEU A 882 24.76 19.08 -6.18
CA LEU A 882 24.65 18.90 -7.63
C LEU A 882 24.41 20.25 -8.33
N SER A 883 23.57 21.10 -7.76
CA SER A 883 23.29 22.44 -8.28
C SER A 883 24.54 23.33 -8.24
N SER A 884 25.26 23.33 -7.11
CA SER A 884 26.53 24.05 -6.98
C SER A 884 27.60 23.51 -7.92
N PHE A 885 27.71 22.20 -8.14
CA PHE A 885 28.69 21.60 -9.03
C PHE A 885 28.49 22.06 -10.47
N TRP A 886 27.25 22.05 -10.98
CA TRP A 886 26.94 22.58 -12.31
C TRP A 886 27.16 24.09 -12.41
N PHE A 887 26.82 24.85 -11.37
CA PHE A 887 27.08 26.29 -11.33
C PHE A 887 28.58 26.62 -11.38
N VAL A 888 29.40 25.91 -10.59
CA VAL A 888 30.86 26.08 -10.58
C VAL A 888 31.45 25.68 -11.92
N HIS A 889 31.03 24.54 -12.48
CA HIS A 889 31.48 24.10 -13.81
C HIS A 889 31.17 25.15 -14.89
N TYR A 890 29.95 25.70 -14.88
CA TYR A 890 29.56 26.79 -15.78
C TYR A 890 30.41 28.05 -15.57
N LEU A 891 30.55 28.51 -14.32
CA LEU A 891 31.28 29.73 -13.95
C LEU A 891 32.75 29.70 -14.40
N PHE A 892 33.41 28.55 -14.30
CA PHE A 892 34.82 28.42 -14.71
C PHE A 892 34.99 28.03 -16.19
N SER A 893 33.96 27.48 -16.84
CA SER A 893 33.98 27.26 -18.30
C SER A 893 33.88 28.55 -19.11
N SER A 894 33.27 29.61 -18.56
CA SER A 894 33.19 30.92 -19.23
C SER A 894 34.48 31.73 -19.13
N VAL A 895 35.41 31.34 -18.27
CA VAL A 895 36.71 32.00 -18.14
C VAL A 895 37.62 31.52 -19.27
N LYS A 896 37.83 32.36 -20.28
CA LYS A 896 38.87 32.14 -21.28
C LYS A 896 40.23 32.39 -20.62
N LEU A 897 41.00 31.33 -20.42
CA LEU A 897 42.42 31.39 -20.10
C LEU A 897 43.16 31.20 -21.42
N ASP A 898 43.81 32.27 -21.91
CA ASP A 898 44.72 32.17 -23.06
C ASP A 898 46.05 31.52 -22.65
#